data_AF-A0A0V1LT43-F1
#
_entry.id   AF-A0A0V1LT43-F1
#
_cell.length_a   1.000
_cell.length_b   1.000
_cell.length_c   1.000
_cell.angle_alpha   90.00
_cell.angle_beta   90.00
_cell.angle_gamma   90.00
#
_symmetry.space_group_name_H-M   'P 1'
#
loop_
_entity.id
_entity.type
_entity.pdbx_description
1 polymer ?
#
loop_
_entity_poly.entity_id
_entity_poly.type
_entity_poly.pdbx_seq_one_letter_code
_entity_poly.pdbx_strand_id
1 'polypeptide(L)'
;LSIYLLIILQIFIYAIYIRSLLFPMEQLQVLIYPVVQFVDFMTPSYQMAYRLYGRTALPDPESIVRWMLVYLGLDVEHVPKVLRSDHVDPIRQLQLLQAVQHDQLPPEFLDPSYYKKPPPKLNNTESSEAMHQVQSYLLDWQVSPLLQQDMSDLPKALVLTCEFDPLRDEGYFYVHRLRQAGVNASWIHYNTGFHAMLNIHNEVPLGRQAIQDVATFIQISLFFGFTMSDHVNNTRILHFKNKGRNADELRRRRTDMSFELRKSKREDTLSKKRSIHVQSVEIDEATTSVLRDGNGLLMILQNAQSPDPIVQLNAVQQARKLLSSDRNPPIDDLIRSGILPVLVNCLGPHNSPELQFEAAWALTNIASGTSEQTKAVVHSGAVPLFLQLLQSPHMNVCEQAVWALGNIIGDGPHFRDYCIELGIIDPLLEFIKREVPIGFLRNVAWVIVNLCRSKEPPPSALTISKLLPALSVLVHHPDMSVLVDTVWALSYLTDGGNDQIQMVIDAGVVPKLVQLLNHREVKVQAAALRAVGNIVTGSDEQTQVVLNCEALSYMPELLAHQKEKINKEAVWFLSNITAGNREQVQAVINAGLIPTIIKLLEKSDFATQKEAAWAISNVTISGQREEVAFMVSQGVIPAMCSQLNSRDVQVVQVILDGLNNILKMAGDEVEVITQQIEDCGGLDHIETLQTHENEEIYKLAYEILDKYFTDDDDLMGVIFSLTCLFAYWFYRPLPNRLADRNVLQIIEPLIKILSYAGSDWQIYWARKSLHTLARLNTWAHSMSSDVESFDSQFDGVPVRIYIPKTLHSDGALVFIHGGGFVLFDVETYDALTRDLASETGMVTVSINYRLAPENIFPAAVEDCERALVHFLREGYQALRVNPLKVALIGDSAGGNLVAVTTQRLQRFRDLPSLKLQVLIYPFLQLLDLKTPSYRTALNEYAGTALLEPESLARYILMYLGLDTKHTEALLKNSHWSLVDRYGEQYGYISHSHLPKSFALEAFSNAESCVQDENLAALMEPYIFDPNFSPLLSENLTNLPPALIVTCEYDILRDEGFFYAKRLKEHNVDVFWWHLEDGFHGMFNMHRLLSLARAQLTKMSAFIRAVIGNSKTESEVATIMMSRFTLTDQLHNKSPRQVEQKT
;
A
#
# COMPACT_ATOMS: atom_id res chain seq x y z
N LEU A 1 21.01 31.76 -1.76
CA LEU A 1 20.09 31.27 -0.71
C LEU A 1 18.63 31.34 -1.14
N SER A 2 18.08 32.51 -1.48
CA SER A 2 16.66 32.69 -1.85
C SER A 2 16.22 31.87 -3.09
N ILE A 3 17.09 31.76 -4.10
CA ILE A 3 16.84 30.94 -5.30
C ILE A 3 16.86 29.43 -4.97
N TYR A 4 17.75 29.00 -4.08
CA TYR A 4 17.84 27.61 -3.64
C TYR A 4 16.65 27.22 -2.75
N LEU A 5 16.21 28.12 -1.86
CA LEU A 5 14.98 27.92 -1.08
C LEU A 5 13.75 27.78 -1.98
N LEU A 6 13.64 28.63 -3.03
CA LEU A 6 12.55 28.58 -4.00
C LEU A 6 12.53 27.26 -4.79
N ILE A 7 13.68 26.75 -5.23
CA ILE A 7 13.78 25.47 -5.95
C ILE A 7 13.43 24.28 -5.05
N ILE A 8 13.91 24.28 -3.80
CA ILE A 8 13.61 23.23 -2.83
C ILE A 8 12.12 23.24 -2.46
N LEU A 9 11.53 24.43 -2.28
CA LEU A 9 10.08 24.57 -2.05
C LEU A 9 9.28 24.09 -3.27
N GLN A 10 9.76 24.35 -4.49
CA GLN A 10 9.10 23.95 -5.73
C GLN A 10 9.07 22.41 -5.90
N ILE A 11 10.12 21.72 -5.45
CA ILE A 11 10.18 20.24 -5.40
C ILE A 11 9.21 19.70 -4.33
N PHE A 12 9.13 20.34 -3.16
CA PHE A 12 8.20 19.97 -2.09
C PHE A 12 6.73 20.20 -2.48
N ILE A 13 6.45 21.31 -3.18
CA ILE A 13 5.14 21.64 -3.76
C ILE A 13 4.78 20.62 -4.84
N TYR A 14 5.73 20.20 -5.68
CA TYR A 14 5.50 19.17 -6.70
C TYR A 14 5.11 17.82 -6.06
N ALA A 15 5.77 17.45 -4.96
CA ALA A 15 5.46 16.22 -4.21
C ALA A 15 4.08 16.26 -3.53
N ILE A 16 3.70 17.40 -2.93
CA ILE A 16 2.39 17.57 -2.27
C ILE A 16 1.26 17.67 -3.30
N TYR A 17 1.47 18.41 -4.40
CA TYR A 17 0.47 18.63 -5.45
C TYR A 17 0.22 17.38 -6.31
N ILE A 18 1.26 16.59 -6.61
CA ILE A 18 1.10 15.28 -7.25
C ILE A 18 0.33 14.32 -6.35
N ARG A 19 0.58 14.36 -5.03
CA ARG A 19 -0.15 13.54 -4.05
C ARG A 19 -1.62 13.92 -3.93
N SER A 20 -1.98 15.20 -4.15
CA SER A 20 -3.38 15.66 -4.17
C SER A 20 -4.11 15.43 -5.51
N LEU A 21 -3.37 15.28 -6.62
CA LEU A 21 -3.94 15.07 -7.97
C LEU A 21 -4.08 13.59 -8.37
N LEU A 22 -3.30 12.68 -7.78
CA LEU A 22 -3.27 11.27 -8.18
C LEU A 22 -4.31 10.37 -7.50
N PHE A 23 -5.07 10.87 -6.53
CA PHE A 23 -6.14 10.10 -5.88
C PHE A 23 -7.48 10.81 -6.09
N PRO A 24 -8.41 10.26 -6.89
CA PRO A 24 -9.79 10.71 -6.81
C PRO A 24 -10.25 10.52 -5.36
N MET A 25 -10.87 11.55 -4.77
CA MET A 25 -11.52 11.46 -3.45
C MET A 25 -12.74 10.53 -3.57
N GLU A 26 -12.49 9.22 -3.63
CA GLU A 26 -13.51 8.26 -3.25
C GLU A 26 -13.77 8.46 -1.77
N GLN A 27 -14.94 9.00 -1.47
CA GLN A 27 -15.39 9.16 -0.10
C GLN A 27 -15.71 7.76 0.43
N LEU A 28 -14.98 7.33 1.47
CA LEU A 28 -15.18 6.05 2.16
C LEU A 28 -15.50 6.31 3.64
N GLN A 29 -16.31 5.44 4.22
CA GLN A 29 -16.60 5.43 5.65
C GLN A 29 -16.14 4.11 6.26
N VAL A 30 -15.37 4.17 7.36
CA VAL A 30 -15.03 2.99 8.16
C VAL A 30 -15.48 3.26 9.60
N LEU A 31 -16.49 2.53 10.04
CA LEU A 31 -17.07 2.64 11.38
C LEU A 31 -16.71 1.38 12.17
N ILE A 32 -16.08 1.57 13.32
CA ILE A 32 -15.62 0.46 14.17
C ILE A 32 -16.34 0.58 15.50
N TYR A 33 -17.09 -0.47 15.88
CA TYR A 33 -17.96 -0.50 17.07
C TYR A 33 -18.67 0.86 17.32
N PRO A 34 -19.45 1.36 16.34
CA PRO A 34 -19.88 2.74 16.37
C PRO A 34 -21.05 2.96 17.35
N VAL A 35 -20.99 4.08 18.08
CA VAL A 35 -22.13 4.60 18.83
C VAL A 35 -22.96 5.45 17.87
N VAL A 36 -24.16 4.98 17.54
CA VAL A 36 -25.04 5.58 16.52
C VAL A 36 -26.44 5.85 17.03
N GLN A 37 -26.76 5.40 18.24
CA GLN A 37 -28.04 5.69 18.88
C GLN A 37 -27.90 5.79 20.40
N PHE A 38 -28.72 6.64 21.00
CA PHE A 38 -28.77 6.80 22.44
C PHE A 38 -30.20 6.69 23.00
N VAL A 39 -31.04 5.87 22.38
CA VAL A 39 -32.48 5.88 22.66
C VAL A 39 -32.99 4.55 23.22
N ASP A 40 -32.46 3.44 22.72
CA ASP A 40 -32.79 2.10 23.18
C ASP A 40 -31.56 1.41 23.75
N PHE A 41 -31.49 1.39 25.08
CA PHE A 41 -30.46 0.67 25.85
C PHE A 41 -30.94 -0.72 26.27
N MET A 42 -32.10 -1.16 25.76
CA MET A 42 -32.70 -2.46 26.02
C MET A 42 -32.52 -3.42 24.85
N THR A 43 -31.64 -3.12 23.89
CA THR A 43 -31.28 -4.07 22.84
C THR A 43 -30.57 -5.30 23.42
N PRO A 44 -30.63 -6.45 22.72
CA PRO A 44 -30.06 -7.71 23.18
C PRO A 44 -28.58 -7.63 23.61
N SER A 45 -27.75 -6.90 22.87
CA SER A 45 -26.32 -6.69 23.17
C SER A 45 -26.10 -5.91 24.46
N TYR A 46 -26.90 -4.87 24.71
CA TYR A 46 -26.85 -4.13 25.98
C TYR A 46 -27.31 -5.01 27.16
N GLN A 47 -28.37 -5.80 26.99
CA GLN A 47 -28.84 -6.72 28.04
C GLN A 47 -27.83 -7.84 28.34
N MET A 48 -27.19 -8.38 27.30
CA MET A 48 -26.12 -9.36 27.40
C MET A 48 -24.90 -8.76 28.13
N ALA A 49 -24.44 -7.57 27.71
CA ALA A 49 -23.32 -6.87 28.33
C ALA A 49 -23.56 -6.58 29.82
N TYR A 50 -24.74 -6.03 30.13
CA TYR A 50 -25.14 -5.75 31.51
C TYR A 50 -25.11 -7.01 32.38
N ARG A 51 -25.50 -8.16 31.82
CA ARG A 51 -25.60 -9.42 32.55
C ARG A 51 -24.27 -10.17 32.68
N LEU A 52 -23.48 -10.24 31.61
CA LEU A 52 -22.26 -11.04 31.58
C LEU A 52 -21.07 -10.33 32.22
N TYR A 53 -20.95 -9.01 32.03
CA TYR A 53 -19.77 -8.25 32.46
C TYR A 53 -20.09 -6.82 32.90
N GLY A 54 -21.32 -6.55 33.35
CA GLY A 54 -21.64 -5.28 34.01
C GLY A 54 -20.73 -5.04 35.22
N ARG A 55 -20.20 -3.82 35.37
CA ARG A 55 -19.24 -3.40 36.41
C ARG A 55 -17.84 -4.02 36.29
N THR A 56 -17.46 -4.44 35.09
CA THR A 56 -16.06 -4.80 34.78
C THR A 56 -15.33 -3.60 34.16
N ALA A 57 -14.08 -3.79 33.74
CA ALA A 57 -13.30 -2.75 33.04
C ALA A 57 -13.70 -2.58 31.56
N LEU A 58 -14.56 -3.46 31.01
CA LEU A 58 -15.11 -3.30 29.66
C LEU A 58 -16.28 -2.31 29.69
N PRO A 59 -16.53 -1.57 28.58
CA PRO A 59 -17.68 -0.67 28.51
C PRO A 59 -18.98 -1.42 28.81
N ASP A 60 -19.62 -1.07 29.92
CA ASP A 60 -20.93 -1.56 30.27
C ASP A 60 -22.03 -0.52 29.96
N PRO A 61 -23.29 -0.95 29.86
CA PRO A 61 -24.41 -0.05 29.58
C PRO A 61 -24.53 1.15 30.52
N GLU A 62 -24.24 0.98 31.81
CA GLU A 62 -24.35 2.05 32.81
C GLU A 62 -23.29 3.12 32.54
N SER A 63 -22.08 2.70 32.20
CA SER A 63 -20.96 3.56 31.83
C SER A 63 -21.25 4.35 30.56
N ILE A 64 -21.79 3.69 29.53
CA ILE A 64 -22.15 4.34 28.26
C ILE A 64 -23.21 5.42 28.47
N VAL A 65 -24.29 5.10 29.19
CA VAL A 65 -25.35 6.07 29.50
C VAL A 65 -24.82 7.23 30.35
N ARG A 66 -23.93 6.95 31.30
CA ARG A 66 -23.31 7.98 32.14
C ARG A 66 -22.44 8.92 31.31
N TRP A 67 -21.57 8.40 30.45
CA TRP A 67 -20.72 9.21 29.57
C TRP A 67 -21.54 10.06 28.61
N MET A 68 -22.62 9.48 28.07
CA MET A 68 -23.57 10.19 27.22
C MET A 68 -24.25 11.36 27.94
N LEU A 69 -24.75 11.17 29.16
CA LEU A 69 -25.38 12.25 29.93
C LEU A 69 -24.37 13.37 30.22
N VAL A 70 -23.13 13.02 30.58
CA VAL A 70 -22.05 14.00 30.76
C VAL A 70 -21.76 14.76 29.47
N TYR A 71 -21.68 14.06 28.33
CA TYR A 71 -21.44 14.67 27.02
C TYR A 71 -22.52 15.68 26.64
N LEU A 72 -23.78 15.40 26.97
CA LEU A 72 -24.93 16.27 26.68
C LEU A 72 -25.16 17.35 27.75
N GLY A 73 -24.31 17.42 28.79
CA GLY A 73 -24.48 18.35 29.91
C GLY A 73 -25.71 18.07 30.78
N LEU A 74 -26.15 16.81 30.84
CA LEU A 74 -27.31 16.33 31.58
C LEU A 74 -26.91 15.64 32.88
N ASP A 75 -27.80 15.66 33.88
CA ASP A 75 -27.52 15.08 35.20
C ASP A 75 -27.40 13.55 35.15
N VAL A 76 -26.29 13.02 35.69
CA VAL A 76 -26.02 11.59 35.81
C VAL A 76 -26.95 10.87 36.79
N GLU A 77 -27.71 11.58 37.63
CA GLU A 77 -28.78 10.98 38.44
C GLU A 77 -29.88 10.32 37.58
N HIS A 78 -29.95 10.66 36.29
CA HIS A 78 -30.91 10.10 35.35
C HIS A 78 -30.52 8.75 34.74
N VAL A 79 -29.29 8.26 34.96
CA VAL A 79 -28.79 6.99 34.41
C VAL A 79 -29.79 5.82 34.60
N PRO A 80 -30.37 5.58 35.79
CA PRO A 80 -31.30 4.46 35.98
C PRO A 80 -32.59 4.58 35.18
N LYS A 81 -33.07 5.81 34.93
CA LYS A 81 -34.28 6.07 34.14
C LYS A 81 -34.02 5.90 32.64
N VAL A 82 -32.87 6.38 32.17
CA VAL A 82 -32.47 6.26 30.77
C VAL A 82 -32.19 4.81 30.38
N LEU A 83 -31.53 4.03 31.23
CA LEU A 83 -31.31 2.59 31.02
C LEU A 83 -32.59 1.77 30.88
N ARG A 84 -33.71 2.24 31.44
CA ARG A 84 -35.04 1.60 31.29
C ARG A 84 -35.84 2.14 30.11
N SER A 85 -35.25 3.05 29.34
CA SER A 85 -35.93 3.83 28.30
C SER A 85 -37.14 4.62 28.81
N ASP A 86 -37.14 5.04 30.09
CA ASP A 86 -38.22 5.85 30.70
C ASP A 86 -38.33 7.25 30.06
N HIS A 87 -37.31 7.68 29.30
CA HIS A 87 -37.25 8.94 28.56
C HIS A 87 -38.00 8.91 27.23
N VAL A 88 -38.49 7.74 26.80
CA VAL A 88 -39.23 7.55 25.54
C VAL A 88 -40.73 7.46 25.80
N ASP A 89 -41.49 8.44 25.31
CA ASP A 89 -42.95 8.42 25.38
C ASP A 89 -43.58 7.43 24.36
N PRO A 90 -44.82 6.94 24.59
CA PRO A 90 -45.46 5.94 23.72
C PRO A 90 -45.70 6.39 22.27
N ILE A 91 -45.80 7.70 22.01
CA ILE A 91 -46.04 8.25 20.66
C ILE A 91 -44.73 8.25 19.87
N ARG A 92 -43.62 8.67 20.49
CA ARG A 92 -42.29 8.66 19.86
C ARG A 92 -41.66 7.28 19.81
N GLN A 93 -42.12 6.34 20.65
CA GLN A 93 -41.82 4.92 20.52
C GLN A 93 -42.15 4.39 19.11
N LEU A 94 -43.19 4.93 18.44
CA LEU A 94 -43.53 4.55 17.05
C LEU A 94 -42.51 5.04 16.01
N GLN A 95 -41.91 6.22 16.20
CA GLN A 95 -40.82 6.70 15.32
C GLN A 95 -39.54 5.89 15.53
N LEU A 96 -39.27 5.49 16.78
CA LEU A 96 -38.13 4.62 17.12
C LEU A 96 -38.25 3.21 16.57
N LEU A 97 -39.46 2.64 16.60
CA LEU A 97 -39.76 1.34 16.00
C LEU A 97 -39.57 1.31 14.48
N GLN A 98 -39.33 2.44 13.79
CA GLN A 98 -38.94 2.43 12.37
C GLN A 98 -37.43 2.25 12.17
N ALA A 99 -36.60 2.67 13.12
CA ALA A 99 -35.13 2.64 13.02
C ALA A 99 -34.48 1.53 13.87
N VAL A 100 -35.12 1.11 14.96
CA VAL A 100 -34.65 0.07 15.89
C VAL A 100 -35.75 -0.98 16.05
N GLN A 101 -35.61 -2.08 15.33
CA GLN A 101 -36.56 -3.20 15.30
C GLN A 101 -35.85 -4.46 15.81
N HIS A 102 -36.10 -4.87 17.05
CA HIS A 102 -35.40 -6.01 17.66
C HIS A 102 -35.58 -7.31 16.87
N ASP A 103 -36.70 -7.47 16.15
CA ASP A 103 -37.00 -8.60 15.28
C ASP A 103 -36.20 -8.60 13.95
N GLN A 104 -35.55 -7.50 13.58
CA GLN A 104 -34.62 -7.46 12.45
C GLN A 104 -33.22 -7.99 12.78
N LEU A 105 -32.91 -8.19 14.07
CA LEU A 105 -31.63 -8.76 14.48
C LEU A 105 -31.55 -10.24 14.09
N PRO A 106 -30.35 -10.75 13.73
CA PRO A 106 -30.14 -12.15 13.43
C PRO A 106 -30.61 -13.06 14.58
N PRO A 107 -31.26 -14.22 14.32
CA PRO A 107 -31.76 -15.12 15.36
C PRO A 107 -30.72 -15.53 16.40
N GLU A 108 -29.46 -15.67 15.98
CA GLU A 108 -28.32 -15.98 16.85
C GLU A 108 -28.01 -14.88 17.89
N PHE A 109 -28.40 -13.63 17.64
CA PHE A 109 -28.26 -12.53 18.60
C PHE A 109 -29.38 -12.52 19.63
N LEU A 110 -30.45 -13.27 19.38
CA LEU A 110 -31.67 -13.32 20.19
C LEU A 110 -31.64 -14.53 21.14
N ASP A 111 -30.68 -14.60 22.08
CA ASP A 111 -30.72 -15.63 23.13
C ASP A 111 -31.69 -15.23 24.26
N PRO A 112 -32.83 -15.95 24.43
CA PRO A 112 -33.82 -15.68 25.49
C PRO A 112 -33.22 -15.70 26.89
N SER A 113 -32.09 -16.38 27.07
CA SER A 113 -31.39 -16.48 28.34
C SER A 113 -30.87 -15.13 28.82
N TYR A 114 -30.57 -14.16 27.94
CA TYR A 114 -30.10 -12.82 28.31
C TYR A 114 -31.21 -11.80 28.54
N TYR A 115 -32.40 -12.01 27.95
CA TYR A 115 -33.52 -11.08 28.08
C TYR A 115 -34.12 -11.10 29.48
N LYS A 116 -34.16 -9.95 30.14
CA LYS A 116 -35.11 -9.74 31.26
C LYS A 116 -36.35 -9.09 30.69
N LYS A 117 -37.53 -9.69 30.94
CA LYS A 117 -38.80 -8.95 30.77
C LYS A 117 -38.68 -7.63 31.54
N PRO A 118 -38.88 -6.47 30.92
CA PRO A 118 -38.86 -5.21 31.65
C PRO A 118 -39.93 -5.27 32.76
N PRO A 119 -39.65 -4.72 33.95
CA PRO A 119 -40.68 -4.61 34.98
C PRO A 119 -41.89 -3.84 34.42
N PRO A 120 -43.12 -4.17 34.84
CA PRO A 120 -44.31 -3.48 34.34
C PRO A 120 -44.20 -1.97 34.61
N LYS A 121 -44.55 -1.16 33.60
CA LYS A 121 -44.56 0.31 33.72
C LYS A 121 -45.36 0.70 34.96
N LEU A 122 -44.73 1.45 35.87
CA LEU A 122 -45.44 2.09 36.97
C LEU A 122 -46.44 3.08 36.37
N ASN A 123 -47.72 2.81 36.55
CA ASN A 123 -48.76 3.82 36.36
C ASN A 123 -48.49 4.93 37.36
N ASN A 124 -47.89 6.04 36.91
CA ASN A 124 -48.34 7.41 37.18
C ASN A 124 -47.25 8.43 36.85
N THR A 125 -47.63 9.36 35.97
CA THR A 125 -47.44 10.82 36.06
C THR A 125 -46.23 11.30 36.87
N GLU A 126 -45.11 11.52 36.19
CA GLU A 126 -44.22 12.67 36.36
C GLU A 126 -43.03 12.50 35.39
N SER A 127 -43.22 12.86 34.11
CA SER A 127 -42.07 13.24 33.29
C SER A 127 -41.58 14.57 33.87
N SER A 128 -40.55 14.54 34.71
CA SER A 128 -39.91 15.77 35.16
C SER A 128 -39.48 16.57 33.93
N GLU A 129 -39.46 17.90 34.03
CA GLU A 129 -38.95 18.79 32.98
C GLU A 129 -37.56 18.35 32.47
N ALA A 130 -36.75 17.75 33.36
CA ALA A 130 -35.47 17.12 33.03
C ALA A 130 -35.58 15.89 32.10
N MET A 131 -36.61 15.05 32.21
CA MET A 131 -36.83 13.94 31.26
C MET A 131 -37.25 14.42 29.86
N HIS A 132 -37.97 15.55 29.77
CA HIS A 132 -38.26 16.18 28.48
C HIS A 132 -37.01 16.76 27.82
N GLN A 133 -36.08 17.35 28.60
CA GLN A 133 -34.79 17.82 28.09
C GLN A 133 -33.91 16.67 27.61
N VAL A 134 -33.78 15.60 28.41
CA VAL A 134 -33.08 14.37 28.00
C VAL A 134 -33.67 13.86 26.69
N GLN A 135 -35.00 13.78 26.60
CA GLN A 135 -35.69 13.31 25.40
C GLN A 135 -35.39 14.16 24.14
N SER A 136 -35.30 15.49 24.24
CA SER A 136 -35.03 16.35 23.08
C SER A 136 -33.63 16.14 22.50
N TYR A 137 -32.63 15.83 23.33
CA TYR A 137 -31.26 15.59 22.86
C TYR A 137 -31.08 14.20 22.27
N LEU A 138 -31.62 13.16 22.92
CA LEU A 138 -31.39 11.78 22.51
C LEU A 138 -32.05 11.42 21.18
N LEU A 139 -33.11 12.14 20.81
CA LEU A 139 -33.81 11.99 19.52
C LEU A 139 -33.26 12.89 18.40
N ASP A 140 -32.28 13.76 18.69
CA ASP A 140 -31.61 14.53 17.65
C ASP A 140 -30.74 13.60 16.82
N TRP A 141 -30.90 13.62 15.49
CA TRP A 141 -30.13 12.79 14.59
C TRP A 141 -28.63 13.11 14.62
N GLN A 142 -28.24 14.33 15.03
CA GLN A 142 -26.83 14.70 15.22
C GLN A 142 -26.20 13.98 16.42
N VAL A 143 -27.03 13.57 17.38
CA VAL A 143 -26.62 12.81 18.59
C VAL A 143 -26.81 11.32 18.36
N SER A 144 -27.91 10.93 17.70
CA SER A 144 -28.24 9.56 17.31
C SER A 144 -28.31 9.45 15.78
N PRO A 145 -27.17 9.33 15.06
CA PRO A 145 -27.12 9.25 13.59
C PRO A 145 -28.06 8.21 12.97
N LEU A 146 -28.37 7.13 13.70
CA LEU A 146 -29.33 6.11 13.27
C LEU A 146 -30.73 6.68 12.97
N LEU A 147 -31.09 7.81 13.58
CA LEU A 147 -32.38 8.49 13.41
C LEU A 147 -32.42 9.50 12.25
N GLN A 148 -31.31 9.70 11.54
CA GLN A 148 -31.30 10.64 10.41
C GLN A 148 -32.36 10.24 9.39
N GLN A 149 -33.16 11.18 8.88
CA GLN A 149 -34.27 10.81 8.01
C GLN A 149 -33.78 10.31 6.65
N ASP A 150 -32.85 11.03 6.03
CA ASP A 150 -32.28 10.69 4.73
C ASP A 150 -30.83 10.20 4.87
N MET A 151 -30.58 8.98 4.41
CA MET A 151 -29.23 8.36 4.37
C MET A 151 -28.80 8.06 2.92
N SER A 152 -29.51 8.59 1.92
CA SER A 152 -29.12 8.47 0.52
C SER A 152 -27.84 9.29 0.24
N ASP A 153 -27.14 8.95 -0.83
CA ASP A 153 -25.91 9.61 -1.29
C ASP A 153 -24.75 9.65 -0.27
N LEU A 154 -24.79 8.78 0.76
CA LEU A 154 -23.66 8.59 1.66
C LEU A 154 -22.56 7.72 1.03
N PRO A 155 -21.28 7.96 1.38
CA PRO A 155 -20.17 7.20 0.85
C PRO A 155 -20.18 5.71 1.23
N LYS A 156 -19.45 4.89 0.45
CA LYS A 156 -19.35 3.43 0.68
C LYS A 156 -18.81 3.18 2.10
N ALA A 157 -19.47 2.30 2.83
CA ALA A 157 -19.23 2.11 4.26
C ALA A 157 -18.75 0.69 4.59
N LEU A 158 -17.85 0.58 5.57
CA LEU A 158 -17.54 -0.65 6.30
C LEU A 158 -17.92 -0.44 7.77
N VAL A 159 -18.71 -1.36 8.33
CA VAL A 159 -19.06 -1.36 9.76
C VAL A 159 -18.53 -2.64 10.42
N LEU A 160 -17.75 -2.48 11.49
CA LEU A 160 -17.25 -3.58 12.31
C LEU A 160 -18.04 -3.68 13.61
N THR A 161 -18.52 -4.87 13.95
CA THR A 161 -19.12 -5.14 15.26
C THR A 161 -18.49 -6.36 15.93
N CYS A 162 -18.58 -6.42 17.26
CA CYS A 162 -18.02 -7.48 18.09
C CYS A 162 -19.13 -8.17 18.87
N GLU A 163 -19.00 -9.47 19.15
CA GLU A 163 -20.02 -10.20 19.91
C GLU A 163 -20.15 -9.68 21.35
N PHE A 164 -19.03 -9.51 22.06
CA PHE A 164 -19.01 -9.00 23.43
C PHE A 164 -18.84 -7.48 23.48
N ASP A 165 -19.73 -6.77 22.78
CA ASP A 165 -19.79 -5.31 22.74
C ASP A 165 -21.24 -4.84 22.87
N PRO A 166 -21.59 -3.96 23.83
CA PRO A 166 -22.94 -3.41 23.94
C PRO A 166 -23.40 -2.71 22.64
N LEU A 167 -22.48 -2.17 21.83
CA LEU A 167 -22.81 -1.44 20.59
C LEU A 167 -23.07 -2.35 19.37
N ARG A 168 -23.02 -3.67 19.55
CA ARG A 168 -23.18 -4.66 18.45
C ARG A 168 -24.48 -4.42 17.66
N ASP A 169 -25.60 -4.30 18.36
CA ASP A 169 -26.92 -4.27 17.74
C ASP A 169 -27.17 -2.94 17.02
N GLU A 170 -26.70 -1.82 17.58
CA GLU A 170 -26.84 -0.51 16.94
C GLU A 170 -25.98 -0.36 15.68
N GLY A 171 -24.76 -0.92 15.68
CA GLY A 171 -23.95 -1.02 14.47
C GLY A 171 -24.63 -1.84 13.37
N TYR A 172 -25.32 -2.92 13.74
CA TYR A 172 -26.10 -3.72 12.79
C TYR A 172 -27.29 -2.96 12.21
N PHE A 173 -28.08 -2.26 13.05
CA PHE A 173 -29.19 -1.44 12.58
C PHE A 173 -28.74 -0.34 11.60
N TYR A 174 -27.57 0.26 11.85
CA TYR A 174 -27.02 1.29 10.98
C TYR A 174 -26.64 0.75 9.59
N VAL A 175 -25.98 -0.41 9.53
CA VAL A 175 -25.70 -1.10 8.25
C VAL A 175 -26.99 -1.38 7.49
N HIS A 176 -28.02 -1.87 8.20
CA HIS A 176 -29.29 -2.21 7.58
C HIS A 176 -29.95 -0.96 6.95
N ARG A 177 -29.94 0.17 7.68
CA ARG A 177 -30.45 1.45 7.18
C ARG A 177 -29.67 2.00 5.99
N LEU A 178 -28.33 1.94 6.04
CA LEU A 178 -27.48 2.36 4.91
C LEU A 178 -27.81 1.56 3.65
N ARG A 179 -27.95 0.23 3.79
CA ARG A 179 -28.34 -0.64 2.66
C ARG A 179 -29.74 -0.34 2.13
N GLN A 180 -30.72 -0.08 3.01
CA GLN A 180 -32.07 0.32 2.61
C GLN A 180 -32.08 1.65 1.86
N ALA A 181 -31.18 2.58 2.21
CA ALA A 181 -31.01 3.86 1.54
C ALA A 181 -30.19 3.80 0.24
N GLY A 182 -29.74 2.61 -0.18
CA GLY A 182 -28.97 2.40 -1.42
C GLY A 182 -27.45 2.59 -1.29
N VAL A 183 -26.94 2.75 -0.07
CA VAL A 183 -25.50 2.90 0.20
C VAL A 183 -24.82 1.54 0.19
N ASN A 184 -23.65 1.45 -0.46
CA ASN A 184 -22.83 0.23 -0.47
C ASN A 184 -22.16 0.05 0.90
N ALA A 185 -22.83 -0.67 1.82
CA ALA A 185 -22.35 -0.92 3.17
C ALA A 185 -21.95 -2.39 3.38
N SER A 186 -20.68 -2.63 3.70
CA SER A 186 -20.11 -3.90 4.14
C SER A 186 -20.16 -4.02 5.66
N TRP A 187 -20.36 -5.23 6.17
CA TRP A 187 -20.43 -5.50 7.60
C TRP A 187 -19.55 -6.71 7.94
N ILE A 188 -18.69 -6.55 8.94
CA ILE A 188 -17.85 -7.62 9.48
C ILE A 188 -18.15 -7.78 10.96
N HIS A 189 -18.50 -8.99 11.36
CA HIS A 189 -18.83 -9.33 12.74
C HIS A 189 -17.83 -10.31 13.34
N TYR A 190 -17.26 -9.96 14.49
CA TYR A 190 -16.29 -10.78 15.20
C TYR A 190 -16.95 -11.52 16.37
N ASN A 191 -17.28 -12.80 16.16
CA ASN A 191 -18.00 -13.67 17.10
C ASN A 191 -17.31 -13.86 18.48
N THR A 192 -16.03 -13.53 18.59
CA THR A 192 -15.26 -13.61 19.85
C THR A 192 -14.60 -12.28 20.22
N GLY A 193 -14.96 -11.21 19.51
CA GLY A 193 -14.41 -9.87 19.72
C GLY A 193 -15.05 -9.14 20.89
N PHE A 194 -14.37 -8.08 21.35
CA PHE A 194 -14.85 -7.14 22.37
C PHE A 194 -14.45 -5.72 21.97
N HIS A 195 -15.07 -4.72 22.61
CA HIS A 195 -15.02 -3.31 22.20
C HIS A 195 -13.60 -2.74 21.99
N ALA A 196 -12.64 -3.02 22.87
CA ALA A 196 -11.30 -2.43 22.80
C ALA A 196 -10.28 -3.26 21.98
N MET A 197 -10.70 -4.29 21.23
CA MET A 197 -9.75 -5.26 20.64
C MET A 197 -8.78 -4.64 19.62
N LEU A 198 -9.16 -3.56 18.91
CA LEU A 198 -8.24 -2.87 17.99
C LEU A 198 -7.17 -2.04 18.72
N ASN A 199 -7.49 -1.51 19.90
CA ASN A 199 -6.56 -0.68 20.68
C ASN A 199 -5.35 -1.49 21.17
N ILE A 200 -5.47 -2.82 21.21
CA ILE A 200 -4.45 -3.78 21.65
C ILE A 200 -4.19 -4.84 20.57
N HIS A 201 -4.18 -4.42 19.30
CA HIS A 201 -3.96 -5.28 18.13
C HIS A 201 -2.57 -5.95 18.10
N ASN A 202 -1.59 -5.40 18.81
CA ASN A 202 -0.27 -6.01 18.93
C ASN A 202 -0.33 -7.29 19.77
N GLU A 203 -1.20 -7.30 20.79
CA GLU A 203 -1.37 -8.36 21.78
C GLU A 203 -2.53 -9.31 21.44
N VAL A 204 -3.55 -8.83 20.71
CA VAL A 204 -4.76 -9.58 20.36
C VAL A 204 -4.77 -9.90 18.86
N PRO A 205 -4.58 -11.18 18.46
CA PRO A 205 -4.59 -11.59 17.05
C PRO A 205 -5.86 -11.16 16.29
N LEU A 206 -7.01 -11.17 16.97
CA LEU A 206 -8.29 -10.73 16.39
C LEU A 206 -8.30 -9.23 16.05
N GLY A 207 -7.65 -8.40 16.85
CA GLY A 207 -7.48 -6.97 16.55
C GLY A 207 -6.57 -6.73 15.35
N ARG A 208 -5.52 -7.55 15.19
CA ARG A 208 -4.66 -7.52 14.00
C ARG A 208 -5.40 -7.94 12.73
N GLN A 209 -6.22 -8.99 12.83
CA GLN A 209 -7.11 -9.39 11.74
C GLN A 209 -8.07 -8.26 11.37
N ALA A 210 -8.67 -7.57 12.37
CA ALA A 210 -9.56 -6.45 12.10
C ALA A 210 -8.89 -5.27 11.39
N ILE A 211 -7.64 -4.95 11.74
CA ILE A 211 -6.84 -3.95 11.02
C ILE A 211 -6.57 -4.40 9.57
N GLN A 212 -6.25 -5.68 9.36
CA GLN A 212 -6.05 -6.23 8.01
C GLN A 212 -7.34 -6.20 7.18
N ASP A 213 -8.48 -6.50 7.77
CA ASP A 213 -9.79 -6.48 7.10
C ASP A 213 -10.19 -5.04 6.73
N VAL A 214 -9.94 -4.06 7.62
CA VAL A 214 -10.10 -2.62 7.32
C VAL A 214 -9.17 -2.18 6.19
N ALA A 215 -7.88 -2.53 6.27
CA ALA A 215 -6.92 -2.19 5.23
C ALA A 215 -7.29 -2.81 3.88
N THR A 216 -7.76 -4.07 3.88
CA THR A 216 -8.24 -4.77 2.69
C THR A 216 -9.46 -4.09 2.09
N PHE A 217 -10.43 -3.69 2.90
CA PHE A 217 -11.59 -2.95 2.42
C PHE A 217 -11.21 -1.60 1.80
N ILE A 218 -10.29 -0.85 2.43
CA ILE A 218 -9.78 0.42 1.89
C ILE A 218 -9.06 0.18 0.57
N GLN A 219 -8.18 -0.82 0.51
CA GLN A 219 -7.44 -1.17 -0.71
C GLN A 219 -8.36 -1.60 -1.85
N ILE A 220 -9.29 -2.52 -1.59
CA ILE A 220 -10.25 -2.96 -2.62
C ILE A 220 -11.07 -1.78 -3.09
N SER A 221 -11.61 -0.98 -2.16
CA SER A 221 -12.48 0.13 -2.54
C SER A 221 -11.74 1.17 -3.37
N LEU A 222 -10.53 1.59 -2.97
CA LEU A 222 -9.76 2.63 -3.67
C LEU A 222 -9.06 2.16 -4.96
N PHE A 223 -8.78 0.87 -5.11
CA PHE A 223 -7.96 0.37 -6.24
C PHE A 223 -8.68 -0.60 -7.18
N PHE A 224 -9.80 -1.22 -6.77
CA PHE A 224 -10.53 -2.21 -7.58
C PHE A 224 -12.04 -2.10 -7.37
N GLY A 225 -12.74 -1.49 -8.33
CA GLY A 225 -14.20 -1.30 -8.31
C GLY A 225 -15.06 -2.57 -8.41
N PHE A 226 -14.92 -3.52 -7.47
CA PHE A 226 -15.76 -4.72 -7.34
C PHE A 226 -16.29 -4.90 -5.90
N THR A 227 -17.54 -5.34 -5.80
CA THR A 227 -18.24 -5.70 -4.56
C THR A 227 -17.80 -7.08 -4.06
N MET A 228 -17.44 -7.20 -2.78
CA MET A 228 -17.30 -8.52 -2.13
C MET A 228 -18.68 -9.10 -1.83
N SER A 229 -19.08 -10.15 -2.54
CA SER A 229 -19.97 -11.18 -1.98
C SER A 229 -19.28 -12.53 -2.07
N ASP A 230 -19.45 -13.31 -1.01
CA ASP A 230 -19.24 -14.76 -0.94
C ASP A 230 -17.81 -15.30 -0.98
N HIS A 231 -17.07 -15.10 0.13
CA HIS A 231 -16.05 -16.06 0.55
C HIS A 231 -16.00 -16.21 2.08
N VAL A 232 -17.01 -16.88 2.64
CA VAL A 232 -16.90 -17.57 3.93
C VAL A 232 -17.25 -19.02 3.69
N ASN A 233 -16.24 -19.89 3.66
CA ASN A 233 -16.29 -21.29 4.11
C ASN A 233 -14.99 -22.00 3.71
N ASN A 234 -14.03 -22.04 4.64
CA ASN A 234 -13.22 -23.23 5.00
C ASN A 234 -11.86 -22.82 5.57
N THR A 235 -11.81 -22.56 6.88
CA THR A 235 -10.56 -22.72 7.66
C THR A 235 -10.90 -22.86 9.14
N ARG A 236 -11.48 -24.01 9.49
CA ARG A 236 -11.42 -24.54 10.86
C ARG A 236 -10.42 -25.70 10.85
N ILE A 237 -9.49 -25.63 11.79
CA ILE A 237 -8.46 -26.63 12.16
C ILE A 237 -7.13 -26.45 11.42
N LEU A 238 -6.18 -25.77 12.09
CA LEU A 238 -4.75 -26.14 12.22
C LEU A 238 -3.96 -25.04 12.97
N HIS A 239 -4.41 -24.67 14.17
CA HIS A 239 -3.58 -23.97 15.15
C HIS A 239 -3.27 -24.94 16.29
N PHE A 240 -2.11 -25.59 16.25
CA PHE A 240 -1.19 -25.70 17.38
C PHE A 240 0.06 -26.49 16.95
N LYS A 241 1.24 -25.94 17.25
CA LYS A 241 2.61 -26.38 16.88
C LYS A 241 3.08 -25.89 15.52
N ASN A 242 3.77 -24.74 15.55
CA ASN A 242 4.78 -24.21 14.62
C ASN A 242 4.67 -22.68 14.56
N LYS A 243 5.02 -22.03 15.66
CA LYS A 243 5.15 -20.58 15.73
C LYS A 243 6.51 -20.24 15.09
N GLY A 244 6.51 -19.49 13.97
CA GLY A 244 7.71 -18.83 13.43
C GLY A 244 8.22 -19.21 12.03
N ARG A 245 7.42 -19.78 11.11
CA ARG A 245 7.88 -20.02 9.73
C ARG A 245 6.84 -19.65 8.68
N ASN A 246 7.24 -18.86 7.67
CA ASN A 246 6.39 -18.28 6.61
C ASN A 246 5.95 -19.33 5.56
N ALA A 247 4.77 -19.11 4.97
CA ALA A 247 4.14 -19.99 3.98
C ALA A 247 4.97 -20.18 2.69
N ASP A 248 5.89 -19.28 2.38
CA ASP A 248 6.81 -19.38 1.24
C ASP A 248 7.97 -20.36 1.47
N GLU A 249 8.34 -20.63 2.72
CA GLU A 249 9.33 -21.66 3.08
C GLU A 249 8.74 -23.08 2.91
N LEU A 250 7.43 -23.24 3.12
CA LEU A 250 6.69 -24.47 2.79
C LEU A 250 6.54 -24.69 1.27
N ARG A 251 6.44 -23.59 0.51
CA ARG A 251 6.46 -23.62 -0.97
C ARG A 251 7.85 -23.94 -1.50
N ARG A 252 8.92 -23.38 -0.92
CA ARG A 252 10.30 -23.72 -1.25
C ARG A 252 10.68 -25.12 -0.80
N ARG A 253 10.23 -25.62 0.35
CA ARG A 253 10.34 -27.04 0.70
C ARG A 253 9.67 -27.94 -0.33
N ARG A 254 8.57 -27.56 -0.98
CA ARG A 254 8.03 -28.32 -2.14
C ARG A 254 8.95 -28.26 -3.36
N THR A 255 9.61 -27.13 -3.60
CA THR A 255 10.57 -26.97 -4.71
C THR A 255 11.89 -27.71 -4.45
N ASP A 256 12.43 -27.62 -3.24
CA ASP A 256 13.60 -28.36 -2.76
C ASP A 256 13.29 -29.85 -2.67
N MET A 257 12.10 -30.24 -2.20
CA MET A 257 11.59 -31.62 -2.28
C MET A 257 11.43 -32.06 -3.74
N SER A 258 11.06 -31.18 -4.68
CA SER A 258 11.01 -31.52 -6.11
C SER A 258 12.41 -31.68 -6.73
N PHE A 259 13.39 -30.93 -6.25
CA PHE A 259 14.80 -31.01 -6.67
C PHE A 259 15.49 -32.22 -6.04
N GLU A 260 15.23 -32.49 -4.76
CA GLU A 260 15.56 -33.73 -4.06
C GLU A 260 14.86 -34.93 -4.68
N LEU A 261 13.60 -34.85 -5.10
CA LEU A 261 12.91 -35.92 -5.83
C LEU A 261 13.59 -36.21 -7.16
N ARG A 262 14.11 -35.19 -7.87
CA ARG A 262 14.89 -35.37 -9.11
C ARG A 262 16.30 -35.91 -8.84
N LYS A 263 16.95 -35.48 -7.75
CA LYS A 263 18.28 -35.94 -7.32
C LYS A 263 18.22 -37.36 -6.76
N SER A 264 17.24 -37.65 -5.90
CA SER A 264 16.82 -38.98 -5.46
C SER A 264 16.54 -39.84 -6.66
N LYS A 265 15.66 -39.45 -7.61
CA LYS A 265 15.45 -40.25 -8.84
C LYS A 265 16.73 -40.53 -9.61
N ARG A 266 17.67 -39.58 -9.69
CA ARG A 266 18.97 -39.76 -10.36
C ARG A 266 19.90 -40.70 -9.56
N GLU A 267 19.95 -40.59 -8.25
CA GLU A 267 20.68 -41.49 -7.33
C GLU A 267 20.04 -42.88 -7.24
N ASP A 268 18.72 -42.99 -7.33
CA ASP A 268 17.92 -44.22 -7.42
C ASP A 268 18.26 -44.94 -8.73
N THR A 269 18.36 -44.20 -9.84
CA THR A 269 18.77 -44.75 -11.15
C THR A 269 20.24 -45.17 -11.20
N LEU A 270 21.14 -44.43 -10.52
CA LEU A 270 22.57 -44.76 -10.46
C LEU A 270 22.88 -45.94 -9.53
N SER A 271 22.11 -46.11 -8.44
CA SER A 271 22.30 -47.19 -7.47
C SER A 271 21.69 -48.52 -7.90
N LYS A 272 20.66 -48.54 -8.78
CA LYS A 272 20.23 -49.75 -9.51
C LYS A 272 21.35 -50.40 -10.33
N LYS A 273 22.40 -49.64 -10.67
CA LYS A 273 23.48 -50.06 -11.58
C LYS A 273 24.76 -50.55 -10.89
N ARG A 274 24.78 -50.68 -9.55
CA ARG A 274 26.04 -50.93 -8.82
C ARG A 274 26.60 -52.35 -8.91
N SER A 275 25.90 -53.28 -9.58
CA SER A 275 26.38 -54.65 -9.81
C SER A 275 26.12 -55.14 -11.22
N ILE A 276 26.54 -54.41 -12.26
CA ILE A 276 26.84 -55.06 -13.55
C ILE A 276 28.34 -55.38 -13.56
N HIS A 277 28.78 -56.25 -12.66
CA HIS A 277 29.95 -57.09 -12.94
C HIS A 277 29.42 -58.42 -13.45
N VAL A 278 28.70 -58.35 -14.56
CA VAL A 278 28.42 -59.54 -15.36
C VAL A 278 29.79 -59.99 -15.82
N GLN A 279 30.18 -61.23 -15.47
CA GLN A 279 31.20 -61.94 -16.22
C GLN A 279 30.83 -61.74 -17.68
N SER A 280 31.57 -60.90 -18.40
CA SER A 280 31.34 -60.61 -19.80
C SER A 280 31.49 -61.93 -20.55
N VAL A 281 30.37 -62.64 -20.72
CA VAL A 281 30.29 -63.71 -21.69
C VAL A 281 30.36 -62.95 -23.01
N GLU A 282 31.44 -63.15 -23.77
CA GLU A 282 31.50 -62.71 -25.16
C GLU A 282 30.32 -63.37 -25.89
N ILE A 283 29.26 -62.61 -26.12
CA ILE A 283 28.13 -63.06 -26.92
C ILE A 283 28.37 -62.54 -28.34
N ASP A 284 28.34 -63.46 -29.28
CA ASP A 284 28.43 -63.18 -30.71
C ASP A 284 27.32 -62.21 -31.15
N GLU A 285 27.69 -60.99 -31.57
CA GLU A 285 26.76 -59.93 -32.00
C GLU A 285 25.87 -60.38 -33.16
N ALA A 286 26.37 -61.29 -34.01
CA ALA A 286 25.62 -61.84 -35.13
C ALA A 286 24.39 -62.67 -34.66
N THR A 287 24.56 -63.51 -33.66
CA THR A 287 23.49 -64.37 -33.12
C THR A 287 22.45 -63.55 -32.34
N THR A 288 22.87 -62.48 -31.68
CA THR A 288 21.99 -61.57 -30.90
C THR A 288 21.10 -60.71 -31.80
N SER A 289 21.58 -60.36 -33.02
CA SER A 289 20.81 -59.58 -33.99
C SER A 289 19.61 -60.32 -34.57
N VAL A 290 19.75 -61.63 -34.83
CA VAL A 290 18.69 -62.50 -35.38
C VAL A 290 17.59 -62.77 -34.34
N LEU A 291 17.96 -62.85 -33.07
CA LEU A 291 17.03 -63.09 -31.95
C LEU A 291 16.22 -61.85 -31.53
N ARG A 292 16.64 -60.65 -31.98
CA ARG A 292 15.90 -59.39 -31.74
C ARG A 292 14.75 -59.15 -32.73
N ASP A 293 14.64 -59.96 -33.77
CA ASP A 293 13.50 -59.90 -34.71
C ASP A 293 12.24 -60.53 -34.08
N GLY A 294 11.04 -60.07 -34.48
CA GLY A 294 9.77 -60.48 -33.86
C GLY A 294 9.53 -62.01 -33.86
N ASN A 295 10.10 -62.72 -34.85
CA ASN A 295 10.04 -64.18 -34.95
C ASN A 295 10.98 -64.91 -33.96
N GLY A 296 12.11 -64.30 -33.59
CA GLY A 296 13.05 -64.88 -32.63
C GLY A 296 12.50 -64.91 -31.20
N LEU A 297 11.82 -63.85 -30.79
CA LEU A 297 11.17 -63.75 -29.48
C LEU A 297 10.00 -64.73 -29.31
N LEU A 298 9.23 -64.96 -30.39
CA LEU A 298 8.15 -65.96 -30.41
C LEU A 298 8.69 -67.39 -30.25
N MET A 299 9.84 -67.70 -30.88
CA MET A 299 10.48 -69.00 -30.75
C MET A 299 10.99 -69.25 -29.32
N ILE A 300 11.59 -68.24 -28.68
CA ILE A 300 12.03 -68.34 -27.28
C ILE A 300 10.83 -68.59 -26.35
N LEU A 301 9.70 -67.89 -26.57
CA LEU A 301 8.48 -68.11 -25.80
C LEU A 301 7.94 -69.54 -25.94
N GLN A 302 7.83 -70.03 -27.18
CA GLN A 302 7.35 -71.40 -27.46
C GLN A 302 8.26 -72.45 -26.80
N ASN A 303 9.57 -72.29 -26.92
CA ASN A 303 10.53 -73.23 -26.33
C ASN A 303 10.54 -73.15 -24.79
N ALA A 304 10.31 -71.97 -24.20
CA ALA A 304 10.19 -71.80 -22.75
C ALA A 304 8.93 -72.45 -22.17
N GLN A 305 7.88 -72.64 -22.98
CA GLN A 305 6.66 -73.37 -22.63
C GLN A 305 6.75 -74.89 -22.89
N SER A 306 7.87 -75.37 -23.46
CA SER A 306 8.05 -76.79 -23.76
C SER A 306 7.98 -77.65 -22.48
N PRO A 307 7.32 -78.81 -22.52
CA PRO A 307 7.36 -79.78 -21.41
C PRO A 307 8.72 -80.50 -21.30
N ASP A 308 9.61 -80.35 -22.28
CA ASP A 308 10.98 -80.89 -22.24
C ASP A 308 11.88 -79.97 -21.39
N PRO A 309 12.40 -80.43 -20.23
CA PRO A 309 13.23 -79.62 -19.34
C PRO A 309 14.49 -79.06 -19.99
N ILE A 310 15.08 -79.77 -20.96
CA ILE A 310 16.31 -79.33 -21.64
C ILE A 310 15.99 -78.20 -22.62
N VAL A 311 14.88 -78.32 -23.36
CA VAL A 311 14.42 -77.27 -24.29
C VAL A 311 14.00 -76.02 -23.51
N GLN A 312 13.29 -76.20 -22.40
CA GLN A 312 12.88 -75.11 -21.51
C GLN A 312 14.08 -74.40 -20.88
N LEU A 313 15.06 -75.14 -20.34
CA LEU A 313 16.27 -74.55 -19.75
C LEU A 313 17.08 -73.74 -20.77
N ASN A 314 17.28 -74.29 -21.98
CA ASN A 314 17.98 -73.59 -23.06
C ASN A 314 17.25 -72.30 -23.48
N ALA A 315 15.92 -72.32 -23.54
CA ALA A 315 15.12 -71.15 -23.89
C ALA A 315 15.20 -70.05 -22.81
N VAL A 316 15.11 -70.43 -21.53
CA VAL A 316 15.26 -69.48 -20.40
C VAL A 316 16.68 -68.89 -20.35
N GLN A 317 17.71 -69.70 -20.63
CA GLN A 317 19.09 -69.22 -20.78
C GLN A 317 19.25 -68.22 -21.93
N GLN A 318 18.60 -68.47 -23.07
CA GLN A 318 18.59 -67.54 -24.20
C GLN A 318 17.89 -66.22 -23.82
N ALA A 319 16.75 -66.30 -23.15
CA ALA A 319 16.04 -65.12 -22.65
C ALA A 319 16.92 -64.30 -21.68
N ARG A 320 17.60 -64.94 -20.73
CA ARG A 320 18.55 -64.27 -19.83
C ARG A 320 19.69 -63.59 -20.60
N LYS A 321 20.33 -64.30 -21.53
CA LYS A 321 21.46 -63.75 -22.32
C LYS A 321 21.07 -62.52 -23.11
N LEU A 322 19.86 -62.50 -23.70
CA LEU A 322 19.32 -61.32 -24.39
C LEU A 322 19.16 -60.11 -23.46
N LEU A 323 18.78 -60.35 -22.21
CA LEU A 323 18.59 -59.32 -21.19
C LEU A 323 19.91 -58.83 -20.56
N SER A 324 21.00 -59.59 -20.68
CA SER A 324 22.32 -59.25 -20.11
C SER A 324 23.21 -58.37 -21.00
N SER A 325 22.74 -57.92 -22.17
CA SER A 325 23.54 -57.11 -23.11
C SER A 325 23.71 -55.64 -22.67
N ASP A 326 24.93 -55.08 -22.74
CA ASP A 326 25.28 -53.73 -22.24
C ASP A 326 24.65 -52.55 -23.01
N ARG A 327 24.09 -52.76 -24.22
CA ARG A 327 23.46 -51.71 -25.03
C ARG A 327 21.99 -52.04 -25.35
N ASN A 328 21.07 -51.33 -24.69
CA ASN A 328 19.61 -51.41 -24.85
C ASN A 328 19.09 -52.86 -24.90
N PRO A 329 19.03 -53.56 -23.76
CA PRO A 329 18.36 -54.86 -23.69
C PRO A 329 16.88 -54.70 -24.12
N PRO A 330 16.32 -55.63 -24.92
CA PRO A 330 14.95 -55.55 -25.44
C PRO A 330 13.92 -55.95 -24.37
N ILE A 331 13.95 -55.28 -23.21
CA ILE A 331 13.12 -55.63 -22.05
C ILE A 331 11.63 -55.50 -22.40
N ASP A 332 11.22 -54.39 -23.03
CA ASP A 332 9.81 -54.15 -23.37
C ASP A 332 9.29 -55.13 -24.42
N ASP A 333 10.12 -55.51 -25.40
CA ASP A 333 9.75 -56.50 -26.42
C ASP A 333 9.55 -57.88 -25.82
N LEU A 334 10.39 -58.26 -24.85
CA LEU A 334 10.29 -59.52 -24.14
C LEU A 334 9.08 -59.56 -23.19
N ILE A 335 8.74 -58.44 -22.54
CA ILE A 335 7.51 -58.31 -21.76
C ILE A 335 6.28 -58.44 -22.68
N ARG A 336 6.28 -57.74 -23.83
CA ARG A 336 5.20 -57.81 -24.83
C ARG A 336 4.99 -59.19 -25.41
N SER A 337 6.04 -60.03 -25.48
CA SER A 337 5.91 -61.41 -25.96
C SER A 337 5.14 -62.31 -24.98
N GLY A 338 4.90 -61.88 -23.74
CA GLY A 338 4.18 -62.68 -22.74
C GLY A 338 5.05 -63.72 -22.02
N ILE A 339 6.38 -63.53 -21.97
CA ILE A 339 7.29 -64.49 -21.33
C ILE A 339 7.19 -64.50 -19.80
N LEU A 340 6.74 -63.41 -19.17
CA LEU A 340 6.81 -63.23 -17.71
C LEU A 340 6.12 -64.37 -16.92
N PRO A 341 4.86 -64.77 -17.22
CA PRO A 341 4.24 -65.88 -16.50
C PRO A 341 5.00 -67.21 -16.65
N VAL A 342 5.67 -67.42 -17.79
CA VAL A 342 6.46 -68.63 -18.05
C VAL A 342 7.72 -68.64 -17.18
N LEU A 343 8.43 -67.51 -17.10
CA LEU A 343 9.59 -67.35 -16.23
C LEU A 343 9.22 -67.50 -14.74
N VAL A 344 8.08 -66.94 -14.32
CA VAL A 344 7.59 -67.09 -12.94
C VAL A 344 7.26 -68.55 -12.63
N ASN A 345 6.61 -69.28 -13.54
CA ASN A 345 6.34 -70.70 -13.34
C ASN A 345 7.63 -71.54 -13.22
N CYS A 346 8.71 -71.13 -13.90
CA CYS A 346 10.03 -71.78 -13.78
C CYS A 346 10.65 -71.62 -12.38
N LEU A 347 10.22 -70.64 -11.57
CA LEU A 347 10.67 -70.48 -10.17
C LEU A 347 10.05 -71.50 -9.19
N GLY A 348 9.05 -72.27 -9.63
CA GLY A 348 8.31 -73.18 -8.75
C GLY A 348 9.20 -74.20 -8.01
N PRO A 349 8.78 -74.67 -6.81
CA PRO A 349 9.59 -75.52 -5.95
C PRO A 349 9.89 -76.93 -6.49
N HIS A 350 9.15 -77.35 -7.54
CA HIS A 350 9.32 -78.66 -8.17
C HIS A 350 10.31 -78.66 -9.35
N ASN A 351 10.83 -77.49 -9.73
CA ASN A 351 11.77 -77.34 -10.84
C ASN A 351 13.22 -77.53 -10.39
N SER A 352 14.11 -77.89 -11.32
CA SER A 352 15.54 -78.04 -11.06
C SER A 352 16.19 -76.71 -10.64
N PRO A 353 17.20 -76.72 -9.75
CA PRO A 353 17.87 -75.51 -9.28
C PRO A 353 18.54 -74.72 -10.42
N GLU A 354 19.00 -75.37 -11.49
CA GLU A 354 19.57 -74.71 -12.67
C GLU A 354 18.52 -73.86 -13.40
N LEU A 355 17.31 -74.41 -13.57
CA LEU A 355 16.19 -73.70 -14.19
C LEU A 355 15.69 -72.55 -13.32
N GLN A 356 15.59 -72.77 -12.00
CA GLN A 356 15.24 -71.71 -11.03
C GLN A 356 16.25 -70.56 -11.06
N PHE A 357 17.55 -70.88 -11.10
CA PHE A 357 18.63 -69.90 -11.17
C PHE A 357 18.55 -69.04 -12.44
N GLU A 358 18.42 -69.66 -13.62
CA GLU A 358 18.34 -68.95 -14.90
C GLU A 358 17.07 -68.11 -15.03
N ALA A 359 15.93 -68.64 -14.55
CA ALA A 359 14.67 -67.91 -14.52
C ALA A 359 14.72 -66.71 -13.55
N ALA A 360 15.29 -66.91 -12.35
CA ALA A 360 15.49 -65.85 -11.38
C ALA A 360 16.37 -64.75 -11.96
N TRP A 361 17.46 -65.09 -12.64
CA TRP A 361 18.38 -64.13 -13.25
C TRP A 361 17.72 -63.36 -14.41
N ALA A 362 16.95 -64.04 -15.27
CA ALA A 362 16.18 -63.35 -16.31
C ALA A 362 15.23 -62.30 -15.70
N LEU A 363 14.49 -62.67 -14.66
CA LEU A 363 13.59 -61.76 -13.95
C LEU A 363 14.33 -60.63 -13.21
N THR A 364 15.51 -60.91 -12.63
CA THR A 364 16.38 -59.88 -12.03
C THR A 364 16.77 -58.79 -13.04
N ASN A 365 17.11 -59.19 -14.29
CA ASN A 365 17.50 -58.26 -15.35
C ASN A 365 16.30 -57.45 -15.89
N ILE A 366 15.09 -58.02 -15.85
CA ILE A 366 13.87 -57.24 -16.17
C ILE A 366 13.58 -56.23 -15.05
N ALA A 367 13.70 -56.65 -13.79
CA ALA A 367 13.44 -55.81 -12.63
C ALA A 367 14.47 -54.69 -12.42
N SER A 368 15.66 -54.78 -13.03
CA SER A 368 16.71 -53.74 -12.95
C SER A 368 16.45 -52.53 -13.87
N GLY A 369 15.44 -52.62 -14.75
CA GLY A 369 15.09 -51.58 -15.71
C GLY A 369 14.20 -50.46 -15.15
N THR A 370 13.19 -50.05 -15.92
CA THR A 370 12.23 -48.99 -15.53
C THR A 370 11.23 -49.49 -14.48
N SER A 371 10.62 -48.57 -13.73
CA SER A 371 9.63 -48.94 -12.70
C SER A 371 8.41 -49.68 -13.27
N GLU A 372 8.03 -49.43 -14.53
CA GLU A 372 6.97 -50.21 -15.20
C GLU A 372 7.40 -51.66 -15.48
N GLN A 373 8.68 -51.89 -15.80
CA GLN A 373 9.24 -53.23 -16.01
C GLN A 373 9.33 -53.98 -14.66
N THR A 374 9.76 -53.31 -13.59
CA THR A 374 9.73 -53.87 -12.23
C THR A 374 8.31 -54.22 -11.81
N LYS A 375 7.34 -53.32 -12.06
CA LYS A 375 5.91 -53.55 -11.79
C LYS A 375 5.35 -54.74 -12.55
N ALA A 376 5.76 -54.95 -13.80
CA ALA A 376 5.35 -56.13 -14.58
C ALA A 376 5.83 -57.44 -13.93
N VAL A 377 7.07 -57.48 -13.42
CA VAL A 377 7.60 -58.63 -12.67
C VAL A 377 6.80 -58.86 -11.38
N VAL A 378 6.51 -57.81 -10.61
CA VAL A 378 5.72 -57.92 -9.37
C VAL A 378 4.30 -58.43 -9.64
N HIS A 379 3.60 -57.84 -10.63
CA HIS A 379 2.25 -58.24 -11.03
C HIS A 379 2.17 -59.68 -11.59
N SER A 380 3.28 -60.21 -12.11
CA SER A 380 3.33 -61.61 -12.57
C SER A 380 3.40 -62.64 -11.44
N GLY A 381 3.50 -62.20 -10.18
CA GLY A 381 3.50 -63.10 -9.01
C GLY A 381 4.88 -63.63 -8.61
N ALA A 382 5.97 -62.98 -9.04
CA ALA A 382 7.33 -63.45 -8.79
C ALA A 382 7.79 -63.33 -7.33
N VAL A 383 7.32 -62.32 -6.58
CA VAL A 383 7.85 -61.98 -5.24
C VAL A 383 7.67 -63.11 -4.20
N PRO A 384 6.49 -63.73 -4.04
CA PRO A 384 6.34 -64.85 -3.10
C PRO A 384 7.25 -66.04 -3.43
N LEU A 385 7.49 -66.32 -4.71
CA LEU A 385 8.40 -67.39 -5.14
C LEU A 385 9.85 -67.04 -4.84
N PHE A 386 10.28 -65.78 -5.05
CA PHE A 386 11.62 -65.35 -4.63
C PHE A 386 11.83 -65.51 -3.13
N LEU A 387 10.82 -65.19 -2.30
CA LEU A 387 10.90 -65.37 -0.86
C LEU A 387 11.00 -66.85 -0.46
N GLN A 388 10.27 -67.73 -1.15
CA GLN A 388 10.39 -69.18 -0.96
C GLN A 388 11.79 -69.69 -1.34
N LEU A 389 12.39 -69.16 -2.41
CA LEU A 389 13.74 -69.53 -2.86
C LEU A 389 14.83 -69.15 -1.85
N LEU A 390 14.59 -68.20 -0.93
CA LEU A 390 15.53 -67.91 0.16
C LEU A 390 15.72 -69.08 1.13
N GLN A 391 14.81 -70.04 1.14
CA GLN A 391 14.91 -71.27 1.95
C GLN A 391 15.54 -72.44 1.18
N SER A 392 15.99 -72.22 -0.07
CA SER A 392 16.62 -73.26 -0.88
C SER A 392 17.92 -73.78 -0.23
N PRO A 393 18.23 -75.08 -0.35
CA PRO A 393 19.54 -75.60 0.06
C PRO A 393 20.67 -75.15 -0.88
N HIS A 394 20.34 -74.57 -2.05
CA HIS A 394 21.30 -74.13 -3.07
C HIS A 394 21.62 -72.64 -2.94
N MET A 395 22.83 -72.33 -2.45
CA MET A 395 23.25 -70.97 -2.12
C MET A 395 23.20 -69.99 -3.31
N ASN A 396 23.52 -70.45 -4.52
CA ASN A 396 23.47 -69.65 -5.75
C ASN A 396 22.04 -69.23 -6.11
N VAL A 397 21.04 -70.08 -5.84
CA VAL A 397 19.62 -69.77 -6.04
C VAL A 397 19.16 -68.74 -5.00
N CYS A 398 19.57 -68.91 -3.74
CA CYS A 398 19.30 -67.93 -2.68
C CYS A 398 19.91 -66.55 -3.02
N GLU A 399 21.17 -66.52 -3.44
CA GLU A 399 21.86 -65.28 -3.81
C GLU A 399 21.16 -64.56 -4.98
N GLN A 400 20.77 -65.31 -6.02
CA GLN A 400 20.05 -64.73 -7.16
C GLN A 400 18.67 -64.21 -6.78
N ALA A 401 17.96 -64.90 -5.89
CA ALA A 401 16.68 -64.45 -5.36
C ALA A 401 16.82 -63.18 -4.52
N VAL A 402 17.84 -63.09 -3.66
CA VAL A 402 18.18 -61.85 -2.91
C VAL A 402 18.46 -60.70 -3.88
N TRP A 403 19.20 -60.94 -4.95
CA TRP A 403 19.48 -59.91 -5.95
C TRP A 403 18.21 -59.43 -6.67
N ALA A 404 17.34 -60.35 -7.09
CA ALA A 404 16.04 -60.01 -7.68
C ALA A 404 15.19 -59.15 -6.74
N LEU A 405 15.07 -59.56 -5.48
CA LEU A 405 14.33 -58.83 -4.46
C LEU A 405 14.95 -57.46 -4.19
N GLY A 406 16.27 -57.34 -4.19
CA GLY A 406 16.95 -56.07 -4.02
C GLY A 406 16.65 -55.06 -5.13
N ASN A 407 16.55 -55.50 -6.39
CA ASN A 407 16.12 -54.64 -7.50
C ASN A 407 14.66 -54.19 -7.35
N ILE A 408 13.78 -55.09 -6.88
CA ILE A 408 12.36 -54.79 -6.65
C ILE A 408 12.18 -53.80 -5.49
N ILE A 409 12.83 -54.06 -4.36
CA ILE A 409 12.81 -53.19 -3.18
C ILE A 409 13.41 -51.82 -3.52
N GLY A 410 14.50 -51.79 -4.28
CA GLY A 410 15.18 -50.57 -4.68
C GLY A 410 14.45 -49.72 -5.71
N ASP A 411 13.32 -50.19 -6.28
CA ASP A 411 12.52 -49.39 -7.22
C ASP A 411 11.68 -48.32 -6.52
N GLY A 412 11.24 -48.57 -5.28
CA GLY A 412 10.53 -47.57 -4.51
C GLY A 412 9.82 -48.10 -3.26
N PRO A 413 9.27 -47.18 -2.45
CA PRO A 413 8.71 -47.49 -1.14
C PRO A 413 7.55 -48.49 -1.19
N HIS A 414 6.72 -48.44 -2.24
CA HIS A 414 5.58 -49.36 -2.41
C HIS A 414 6.02 -50.83 -2.50
N PHE A 415 7.03 -51.14 -3.31
CA PHE A 415 7.51 -52.53 -3.45
C PHE A 415 8.39 -52.96 -2.30
N ARG A 416 9.12 -52.03 -1.67
CA ARG A 416 9.81 -52.27 -0.40
C ARG A 416 8.83 -52.73 0.67
N ASP A 417 7.75 -51.99 0.89
CA ASP A 417 6.76 -52.28 1.94
C ASP A 417 6.02 -53.60 1.63
N TYR A 418 5.70 -53.86 0.36
CA TYR A 418 5.15 -55.15 -0.08
C TYR A 418 6.07 -56.34 0.25
N CYS A 419 7.37 -56.23 0.02
CA CYS A 419 8.33 -57.29 0.38
C CYS A 419 8.46 -57.45 1.90
N ILE A 420 8.37 -56.36 2.66
CA ILE A 420 8.36 -56.39 4.14
C ILE A 420 7.12 -57.12 4.66
N GLU A 421 5.94 -56.82 4.13
CA GLU A 421 4.67 -57.47 4.50
C GLU A 421 4.69 -58.98 4.25
N LEU A 422 5.36 -59.40 3.18
CA LEU A 422 5.53 -60.82 2.86
C LEU A 422 6.66 -61.53 3.65
N GLY A 423 7.40 -60.80 4.51
CA GLY A 423 8.33 -61.41 5.47
C GLY A 423 9.79 -61.53 5.02
N ILE A 424 10.31 -60.64 4.18
CA ILE A 424 11.72 -60.66 3.72
C ILE A 424 12.76 -60.50 4.84
N ILE A 425 12.43 -59.83 5.94
CA ILE A 425 13.42 -59.41 6.95
C ILE A 425 14.08 -60.61 7.64
N ASP A 426 13.29 -61.56 8.12
CA ASP A 426 13.81 -62.67 8.94
C ASP A 426 14.79 -63.58 8.15
N PRO A 427 14.53 -63.96 6.89
CA PRO A 427 15.51 -64.65 6.04
C PRO A 427 16.83 -63.89 5.84
N LEU A 428 16.78 -62.57 5.60
CA LEU A 428 17.99 -61.77 5.43
C LEU A 428 18.84 -61.73 6.71
N LEU A 429 18.20 -61.60 7.87
CA LEU A 429 18.87 -61.62 9.17
C LEU A 429 19.51 -62.99 9.46
N GLU A 430 18.92 -64.09 8.99
CA GLU A 430 19.49 -65.43 9.13
C GLU A 430 20.78 -65.59 8.32
N PHE A 431 20.86 -65.03 7.11
CA PHE A 431 22.08 -65.09 6.29
C PHE A 431 23.26 -64.36 6.92
N ILE A 432 23.03 -63.28 7.68
CA ILE A 432 24.08 -62.58 8.43
C ILE A 432 24.65 -63.47 9.53
N LYS A 433 23.82 -64.30 10.17
CA LYS A 433 24.26 -65.23 11.22
C LYS A 433 25.00 -66.46 10.69
N ARG A 434 24.81 -66.83 9.42
CA ARG A 434 25.24 -68.12 8.85
C ARG A 434 26.62 -68.12 8.16
N GLU A 435 27.44 -67.08 8.30
CA GLU A 435 28.75 -66.95 7.60
C GLU A 435 28.68 -67.31 6.10
N VAL A 436 27.80 -66.62 5.37
CA VAL A 436 27.66 -66.81 3.92
C VAL A 436 28.88 -66.27 3.14
N PRO A 437 29.12 -66.73 1.89
CA PRO A 437 30.21 -66.22 1.05
C PRO A 437 30.17 -64.68 0.92
N ILE A 438 31.34 -64.05 0.84
CA ILE A 438 31.42 -62.57 0.86
C ILE A 438 30.65 -61.88 -0.28
N GLY A 439 30.61 -62.49 -1.47
CA GLY A 439 29.79 -61.98 -2.59
C GLY A 439 28.29 -61.95 -2.24
N PHE A 440 27.81 -63.02 -1.62
CA PHE A 440 26.44 -63.13 -1.15
C PHE A 440 26.17 -62.16 0.01
N LEU A 441 27.09 -62.03 0.97
CA LEU A 441 26.95 -61.07 2.07
C LEU A 441 26.85 -59.62 1.57
N ARG A 442 27.62 -59.25 0.54
CA ARG A 442 27.51 -57.93 -0.11
C ARG A 442 26.11 -57.70 -0.70
N ASN A 443 25.54 -58.71 -1.35
CA ASN A 443 24.17 -58.64 -1.87
C ASN A 443 23.14 -58.50 -0.74
N VAL A 444 23.28 -59.27 0.35
CA VAL A 444 22.40 -59.16 1.53
C VAL A 444 22.49 -57.76 2.15
N ALA A 445 23.70 -57.23 2.36
CA ALA A 445 23.91 -55.89 2.88
C ALA A 445 23.27 -54.83 1.97
N TRP A 446 23.45 -54.97 0.65
CA TRP A 446 22.83 -54.08 -0.34
C TRP A 446 21.30 -54.09 -0.31
N VAL A 447 20.67 -55.26 -0.15
CA VAL A 447 19.21 -55.35 0.02
C VAL A 447 18.76 -54.67 1.31
N ILE A 448 19.51 -54.83 2.41
CA ILE A 448 19.22 -54.15 3.68
C ILE A 448 19.31 -52.63 3.51
N VAL A 449 20.28 -52.11 2.74
CA VAL A 449 20.32 -50.68 2.41
C VAL A 449 19.07 -50.23 1.68
N ASN A 450 18.60 -50.99 0.68
CA ASN A 450 17.37 -50.65 -0.04
C ASN A 450 16.13 -50.71 0.87
N LEU A 451 16.09 -51.61 1.87
CA LEU A 451 15.03 -51.65 2.89
C LEU A 451 15.04 -50.42 3.81
N CYS A 452 16.21 -49.81 4.04
CA CYS A 452 16.35 -48.59 4.83
C CYS A 452 16.10 -47.29 4.01
N ARG A 453 15.95 -47.39 2.69
CA ARG A 453 15.90 -46.25 1.77
C ARG A 453 14.47 -45.70 1.60
N SER A 454 14.39 -44.47 1.08
CA SER A 454 13.20 -43.67 0.73
C SER A 454 12.53 -42.98 1.92
N LYS A 455 12.45 -41.64 1.81
CA LYS A 455 11.96 -40.73 2.85
C LYS A 455 10.43 -40.71 2.97
N GLU A 456 9.71 -40.97 1.88
CA GLU A 456 8.25 -40.89 1.83
C GLU A 456 7.62 -42.09 1.10
N PRO A 457 6.87 -42.98 1.80
CA PRO A 457 6.90 -43.17 3.25
C PRO A 457 8.23 -43.75 3.75
N PRO A 458 8.69 -43.39 4.96
CA PRO A 458 9.85 -44.03 5.59
C PRO A 458 9.53 -45.48 6.02
N PRO A 459 10.53 -46.35 6.21
CA PRO A 459 10.31 -47.68 6.76
C PRO A 459 9.67 -47.59 8.16
N SER A 460 8.80 -48.55 8.48
CA SER A 460 8.09 -48.55 9.77
C SER A 460 9.06 -48.73 10.95
N ALA A 461 8.73 -48.14 12.11
CA ALA A 461 9.52 -48.28 13.34
C ALA A 461 9.85 -49.74 13.71
N LEU A 462 8.89 -50.66 13.48
CA LEU A 462 9.07 -52.09 13.69
C LEU A 462 10.11 -52.71 12.73
N THR A 463 10.16 -52.23 11.48
CA THR A 463 11.17 -52.67 10.50
C THR A 463 12.55 -52.19 10.92
N ILE A 464 12.66 -50.90 11.29
CA ILE A 464 13.92 -50.29 11.71
C ILE A 464 14.48 -51.02 12.94
N SER A 465 13.65 -51.27 13.96
CA SER A 465 14.10 -51.96 15.18
C SER A 465 14.57 -53.39 14.94
N LYS A 466 14.04 -54.09 13.92
CA LYS A 466 14.52 -55.41 13.51
C LYS A 466 15.86 -55.36 12.75
N LEU A 467 16.08 -54.33 11.93
CA LEU A 467 17.28 -54.22 11.09
C LEU A 467 18.50 -53.64 11.85
N LEU A 468 18.27 -52.75 12.82
CA LEU A 468 19.34 -52.08 13.56
C LEU A 468 20.36 -53.01 14.25
N PRO A 469 19.96 -54.11 14.92
CA PRO A 469 20.92 -55.05 15.50
C PRO A 469 21.89 -55.63 14.45
N ALA A 470 21.40 -55.89 13.24
CA ALA A 470 22.23 -56.40 12.15
C ALA A 470 23.20 -55.34 11.64
N LEU A 471 22.72 -54.10 11.46
CA LEU A 471 23.58 -52.97 11.06
C LEU A 471 24.67 -52.67 12.10
N SER A 472 24.37 -52.81 13.39
CA SER A 472 25.34 -52.65 14.49
C SER A 472 26.47 -53.69 14.44
N VAL A 473 26.19 -54.89 13.94
CA VAL A 473 27.21 -55.91 13.66
C VAL A 473 27.97 -55.60 12.37
N LEU A 474 27.25 -55.30 11.28
CA LEU A 474 27.84 -55.11 9.94
C LEU A 474 28.76 -53.87 9.85
N VAL A 475 28.55 -52.84 10.66
CA VAL A 475 29.40 -51.64 10.67
C VAL A 475 30.83 -51.90 11.18
N HIS A 476 31.05 -53.08 11.79
CA HIS A 476 32.37 -53.56 12.22
C HIS A 476 33.02 -54.52 11.21
N HIS A 477 32.33 -54.84 10.11
CA HIS A 477 32.82 -55.82 9.14
C HIS A 477 34.01 -55.27 8.32
N PRO A 478 35.06 -56.08 8.05
CA PRO A 478 36.28 -55.61 7.37
C PRO A 478 36.11 -55.38 5.86
N ASP A 479 35.07 -55.95 5.25
CA ASP A 479 34.82 -55.77 3.81
C ASP A 479 34.31 -54.36 3.49
N MET A 480 35.01 -53.67 2.59
CA MET A 480 34.74 -52.28 2.25
C MET A 480 33.36 -52.05 1.63
N SER A 481 32.88 -52.98 0.80
CA SER A 481 31.56 -52.86 0.17
C SER A 481 30.45 -53.00 1.21
N VAL A 482 30.56 -54.00 2.09
CA VAL A 482 29.63 -54.18 3.22
C VAL A 482 29.66 -52.97 4.15
N LEU A 483 30.84 -52.45 4.50
CA LEU A 483 30.98 -51.29 5.39
C LEU A 483 30.35 -50.03 4.79
N VAL A 484 30.67 -49.69 3.53
CA VAL A 484 30.11 -48.51 2.85
C VAL A 484 28.59 -48.60 2.81
N ASP A 485 28.04 -49.73 2.39
CA ASP A 485 26.60 -49.92 2.27
C ASP A 485 25.93 -49.86 3.65
N THR A 486 26.51 -50.48 4.67
CA THR A 486 25.99 -50.41 6.05
C THR A 486 25.92 -48.98 6.58
N VAL A 487 26.97 -48.17 6.35
CA VAL A 487 26.99 -46.78 6.80
C VAL A 487 25.97 -45.93 6.01
N TRP A 488 25.76 -46.22 4.72
CA TRP A 488 24.67 -45.60 3.95
C TRP A 488 23.29 -45.97 4.49
N ALA A 489 23.07 -47.24 4.86
CA ALA A 489 21.83 -47.67 5.52
C ALA A 489 21.57 -46.85 6.79
N LEU A 490 22.58 -46.72 7.65
CA LEU A 490 22.49 -45.91 8.88
C LEU A 490 22.21 -44.44 8.55
N SER A 491 22.82 -43.89 7.50
CA SER A 491 22.54 -42.52 7.06
C SER A 491 21.09 -42.31 6.64
N TYR A 492 20.48 -43.27 5.94
CA TYR A 492 19.06 -43.19 5.56
C TYR A 492 18.14 -43.31 6.76
N LEU A 493 18.45 -44.18 7.73
CA LEU A 493 17.68 -44.31 8.96
C LEU A 493 17.72 -43.04 9.83
N THR A 494 18.82 -42.28 9.77
CA THR A 494 18.94 -41.00 10.50
C THR A 494 18.23 -39.82 9.82
N ASP A 495 17.69 -39.96 8.60
CA ASP A 495 17.06 -38.87 7.82
C ASP A 495 15.52 -38.76 7.97
N GLY A 496 14.87 -39.57 8.82
CA GLY A 496 13.39 -39.54 8.97
C GLY A 496 12.85 -39.01 10.30
N GLY A 497 13.68 -38.35 11.11
CA GLY A 497 13.26 -37.53 12.27
C GLY A 497 13.78 -38.04 13.63
N ASN A 498 13.52 -37.25 14.69
CA ASN A 498 14.12 -37.44 16.02
C ASN A 498 13.89 -38.83 16.63
N ASP A 499 12.73 -39.46 16.41
CA ASP A 499 12.43 -40.81 16.92
C ASP A 499 13.34 -41.86 16.27
N GLN A 500 13.60 -41.74 14.97
CA GLN A 500 14.47 -42.67 14.25
C GLN A 500 15.95 -42.42 14.58
N ILE A 501 16.34 -41.14 14.71
CA ILE A 501 17.65 -40.76 15.24
C ILE A 501 17.87 -41.41 16.61
N GLN A 502 16.87 -41.37 17.50
CA GLN A 502 16.96 -41.99 18.81
C GLN A 502 17.14 -43.51 18.72
N MET A 503 16.42 -44.20 17.84
CA MET A 503 16.60 -45.65 17.64
C MET A 503 18.03 -45.99 17.19
N VAL A 504 18.64 -45.17 16.33
CA VAL A 504 20.03 -45.35 15.88
C VAL A 504 21.02 -45.08 17.03
N ILE A 505 20.77 -44.06 17.85
CA ILE A 505 21.54 -43.78 19.07
C ILE A 505 21.49 -44.98 20.03
N ASP A 506 20.28 -45.47 20.31
CA ASP A 506 20.03 -46.59 21.24
C ASP A 506 20.65 -47.90 20.75
N ALA A 507 20.85 -48.05 19.43
CA ALA A 507 21.55 -49.20 18.84
C ALA A 507 23.08 -49.19 19.07
N GLY A 508 23.63 -48.11 19.67
CA GLY A 508 25.02 -48.03 20.09
C GLY A 508 26.04 -47.84 18.97
N VAL A 509 25.62 -47.42 17.77
CA VAL A 509 26.49 -47.31 16.59
C VAL A 509 27.22 -45.96 16.46
N VAL A 510 26.80 -44.93 17.22
CA VAL A 510 27.34 -43.56 17.13
C VAL A 510 28.85 -43.47 17.36
N PRO A 511 29.44 -44.11 18.41
CA PRO A 511 30.89 -44.05 18.60
C PRO A 511 31.67 -44.59 17.41
N LYS A 512 31.16 -45.65 16.77
CA LYS A 512 31.78 -46.24 15.58
C LYS A 512 31.64 -45.32 14.37
N LEU A 513 30.47 -44.71 14.16
CA LEU A 513 30.25 -43.74 13.08
C LEU A 513 31.20 -42.54 13.19
N VAL A 514 31.41 -42.02 14.40
CA VAL A 514 32.35 -40.91 14.64
C VAL A 514 33.79 -41.32 14.35
N GLN A 515 34.22 -42.52 14.75
CA GLN A 515 35.56 -43.04 14.39
C GLN A 515 35.76 -43.15 12.87
N LEU A 516 34.71 -43.44 12.10
CA LEU A 516 34.77 -43.58 10.65
C LEU A 516 34.95 -42.23 9.91
N LEU A 517 34.85 -41.10 10.60
CA LEU A 517 35.17 -39.78 10.03
C LEU A 517 36.64 -39.68 9.60
N ASN A 518 37.55 -40.38 10.28
CA ASN A 518 38.98 -40.45 9.94
C ASN A 518 39.35 -41.71 9.12
N HIS A 519 38.40 -42.29 8.39
CA HIS A 519 38.67 -43.48 7.61
C HIS A 519 39.44 -43.17 6.30
N ARG A 520 40.37 -44.03 5.87
CA ARG A 520 41.20 -43.74 4.65
C ARG A 520 40.39 -43.68 3.35
N GLU A 521 39.29 -44.41 3.28
CA GLU A 521 38.41 -44.44 2.11
C GLU A 521 37.37 -43.32 2.20
N VAL A 522 37.44 -42.39 1.24
CA VAL A 522 36.57 -41.21 1.14
C VAL A 522 35.08 -41.60 1.09
N LYS A 523 34.73 -42.72 0.45
CA LYS A 523 33.31 -43.16 0.38
C LYS A 523 32.74 -43.51 1.76
N VAL A 524 33.58 -44.07 2.63
CA VAL A 524 33.20 -44.37 4.02
C VAL A 524 33.10 -43.08 4.82
N GLN A 525 34.09 -42.19 4.69
CA GLN A 525 34.07 -40.88 5.37
C GLN A 525 32.82 -40.06 4.99
N ALA A 526 32.48 -39.99 3.71
CA ALA A 526 31.33 -39.23 3.24
C ALA A 526 30.00 -39.80 3.76
N ALA A 527 29.85 -41.13 3.79
CA ALA A 527 28.67 -41.79 4.33
C ALA A 527 28.57 -41.61 5.85
N ALA A 528 29.70 -41.71 6.57
CA ALA A 528 29.76 -41.53 8.01
C ALA A 528 29.45 -40.07 8.39
N LEU A 529 30.04 -39.11 7.68
CA LEU A 529 29.77 -37.68 7.88
C LEU A 529 28.30 -37.35 7.62
N ARG A 530 27.67 -37.95 6.61
CA ARG A 530 26.23 -37.81 6.38
C ARG A 530 25.40 -38.36 7.53
N ALA A 531 25.69 -39.57 8.00
CA ALA A 531 24.96 -40.19 9.10
C ALA A 531 25.08 -39.36 10.40
N VAL A 532 26.30 -38.95 10.75
CA VAL A 532 26.56 -38.13 11.94
C VAL A 532 25.97 -36.72 11.79
N GLY A 533 26.02 -36.15 10.58
CA GLY A 533 25.32 -34.93 10.18
C GLY A 533 23.81 -34.98 10.38
N ASN A 534 23.18 -36.06 9.95
CA ASN A 534 21.74 -36.27 10.15
C ASN A 534 21.40 -36.40 11.65
N ILE A 535 22.24 -37.07 12.45
CA ILE A 535 22.00 -37.19 13.90
C ILE A 535 21.97 -35.82 14.59
N VAL A 536 22.88 -34.90 14.24
CA VAL A 536 22.93 -33.56 14.86
C VAL A 536 21.84 -32.60 14.35
N THR A 537 20.98 -33.04 13.42
CA THR A 537 19.73 -32.31 13.10
C THR A 537 18.62 -32.57 14.12
N GLY A 538 18.83 -33.52 15.03
CA GLY A 538 17.91 -33.90 16.09
C GLY A 538 17.83 -32.89 17.24
N SER A 539 17.46 -33.36 18.44
CA SER A 539 17.45 -32.50 19.63
C SER A 539 18.85 -32.19 20.15
N ASP A 540 18.97 -31.17 21.00
CA ASP A 540 20.23 -30.83 21.66
C ASP A 540 20.84 -32.03 22.41
N GLU A 541 20.02 -32.85 23.07
CA GLU A 541 20.49 -34.05 23.76
C GLU A 541 21.08 -35.09 22.78
N GLN A 542 20.45 -35.25 21.61
CA GLN A 542 20.92 -36.16 20.56
C GLN A 542 22.23 -35.66 19.95
N THR A 543 22.33 -34.36 19.69
CA THR A 543 23.57 -33.68 19.28
C THR A 543 24.67 -33.88 20.31
N GLN A 544 24.34 -33.80 21.61
CA GLN A 544 25.31 -34.00 22.68
C GLN A 544 25.91 -35.40 22.70
N VAL A 545 25.17 -36.45 22.32
CA VAL A 545 25.70 -37.81 22.20
C VAL A 545 26.85 -37.87 21.19
N VAL A 546 26.72 -37.17 20.06
CA VAL A 546 27.77 -37.09 19.03
C VAL A 546 28.98 -36.32 19.54
N LEU A 547 28.76 -35.18 20.23
CA LEU A 547 29.84 -34.38 20.80
C LEU A 547 30.62 -35.13 21.89
N ASN A 548 29.93 -35.92 22.72
CA ASN A 548 30.54 -36.77 23.74
C ASN A 548 31.43 -37.87 23.14
N CYS A 549 31.28 -38.19 21.85
CA CYS A 549 32.14 -39.11 21.11
C CYS A 549 33.36 -38.40 20.47
N GLU A 550 33.67 -37.16 20.87
CA GLU A 550 34.79 -36.35 20.39
C GLU A 550 34.73 -36.00 18.90
N ALA A 551 33.53 -35.91 18.31
CA ALA A 551 33.35 -35.66 16.88
C ALA A 551 34.05 -34.38 16.36
N LEU A 552 34.12 -33.33 17.20
CA LEU A 552 34.76 -32.06 16.83
C LEU A 552 36.26 -32.17 16.56
N SER A 553 36.94 -33.16 17.17
CA SER A 553 38.38 -33.36 17.00
C SER A 553 38.78 -33.73 15.56
N TYR A 554 37.86 -34.29 14.79
CA TYR A 554 38.07 -34.70 13.39
C TYR A 554 37.76 -33.57 12.38
N MET A 555 37.11 -32.50 12.82
CA MET A 555 36.65 -31.43 11.93
C MET A 555 37.78 -30.64 11.25
N PRO A 556 38.93 -30.33 11.89
CA PRO A 556 40.01 -29.61 11.23
C PRO A 556 40.52 -30.30 9.95
N GLU A 557 40.65 -31.63 9.96
CA GLU A 557 41.08 -32.40 8.80
C GLU A 557 40.00 -32.45 7.70
N LEU A 558 38.73 -32.57 8.10
CA LEU A 558 37.60 -32.61 7.16
C LEU A 558 37.33 -31.25 6.49
N LEU A 559 37.49 -30.15 7.22
CA LEU A 559 37.34 -28.79 6.68
C LEU A 559 38.48 -28.42 5.72
N ALA A 560 39.65 -29.06 5.87
CA ALA A 560 40.82 -28.88 5.01
C ALA A 560 40.91 -29.92 3.87
N HIS A 561 39.87 -30.72 3.66
CA HIS A 561 39.91 -31.82 2.70
C HIS A 561 39.99 -31.29 1.24
N GLN A 562 40.74 -31.99 0.38
CA GLN A 562 40.86 -31.65 -1.06
C GLN A 562 39.55 -31.76 -1.86
N LYS A 563 38.47 -32.26 -1.24
CA LYS A 563 37.19 -32.52 -1.91
C LYS A 563 36.18 -31.56 -1.32
N GLU A 564 35.76 -30.59 -2.12
CA GLU A 564 34.79 -29.56 -1.75
C GLU A 564 33.51 -30.15 -1.16
N LYS A 565 33.03 -31.29 -1.68
CA LYS A 565 31.86 -31.99 -1.13
C LYS A 565 32.01 -32.40 0.35
N ILE A 566 33.22 -32.71 0.81
CA ILE A 566 33.46 -33.05 2.21
C ILE A 566 33.48 -31.77 3.05
N ASN A 567 34.15 -30.73 2.57
CA ASN A 567 34.17 -29.43 3.25
C ASN A 567 32.75 -28.91 3.47
N LYS A 568 31.92 -28.93 2.41
CA LYS A 568 30.51 -28.54 2.46
C LYS A 568 29.70 -29.32 3.50
N GLU A 569 29.86 -30.64 3.55
CA GLU A 569 29.13 -31.49 4.50
C GLU A 569 29.65 -31.36 5.94
N ALA A 570 30.94 -31.08 6.12
CA ALA A 570 31.53 -30.81 7.43
C ALA A 570 31.07 -29.45 7.98
N VAL A 571 30.97 -28.43 7.13
CA VAL A 571 30.40 -27.13 7.53
C VAL A 571 28.90 -27.25 7.82
N TRP A 572 28.15 -28.02 7.02
CA TRP A 572 26.73 -28.33 7.31
C TRP A 572 26.53 -29.07 8.65
N PHE A 573 27.43 -30.00 8.98
CA PHE A 573 27.45 -30.64 10.30
C PHE A 573 27.65 -29.60 11.41
N LEU A 574 28.60 -28.68 11.25
CA LEU A 574 28.87 -27.62 12.22
C LEU A 574 27.71 -26.61 12.32
N SER A 575 27.03 -26.28 11.22
CA SER A 575 25.92 -25.34 11.25
C SER A 575 24.76 -25.84 12.11
N ASN A 576 24.50 -27.15 12.08
CA ASN A 576 23.48 -27.79 12.91
C ASN A 576 23.89 -27.80 14.40
N ILE A 577 25.18 -27.99 14.71
CA ILE A 577 25.67 -27.89 16.10
C ILE A 577 25.55 -26.45 16.62
N THR A 578 25.91 -25.45 15.81
CA THR A 578 25.80 -24.04 16.20
C THR A 578 24.35 -23.55 16.33
N ALA A 579 23.38 -24.30 15.78
CA ALA A 579 21.95 -24.02 15.98
C ALA A 579 21.43 -24.52 17.33
N GLY A 580 22.19 -25.38 18.02
CA GLY A 580 21.84 -25.91 19.33
C GLY A 580 22.05 -24.89 20.46
N ASN A 581 22.13 -25.38 21.70
CA ASN A 581 22.29 -24.52 22.86
C ASN A 581 23.71 -23.92 23.01
N ARG A 582 23.83 -23.04 23.99
CA ARG A 582 25.07 -22.31 24.30
C ARG A 582 26.27 -23.22 24.55
N GLU A 583 26.11 -24.33 25.27
CA GLU A 583 27.24 -25.23 25.59
C GLU A 583 27.81 -25.86 24.30
N GLN A 584 26.95 -26.12 23.32
CA GLN A 584 27.31 -26.71 22.03
C GLN A 584 28.01 -25.68 21.12
N VAL A 585 27.50 -24.44 21.08
CA VAL A 585 28.18 -23.32 20.43
C VAL A 585 29.57 -23.11 21.03
N GLN A 586 29.67 -23.11 22.37
CA GLN A 586 30.94 -22.96 23.07
C GLN A 586 31.90 -24.12 22.81
N ALA A 587 31.40 -25.35 22.63
CA ALA A 587 32.23 -26.49 22.24
C ALA A 587 32.88 -26.30 20.86
N VAL A 588 32.16 -25.73 19.89
CA VAL A 588 32.72 -25.40 18.56
C VAL A 588 33.80 -24.31 18.65
N ILE A 589 33.58 -23.30 19.51
CA ILE A 589 34.56 -22.24 19.78
C ILE A 589 35.82 -22.81 20.44
N ASN A 590 35.65 -23.63 21.48
CA ASN A 590 36.76 -24.27 22.21
C ASN A 590 37.57 -25.23 21.33
N ALA A 591 36.93 -25.84 20.32
CA ALA A 591 37.60 -26.65 19.31
C ALA A 591 38.40 -25.82 18.28
N GLY A 592 38.36 -24.48 18.35
CA GLY A 592 39.12 -23.59 17.46
C GLY A 592 38.61 -23.56 16.02
N LEU A 593 37.33 -23.90 15.79
CA LEU A 593 36.79 -24.08 14.44
C LEU A 593 36.28 -22.78 13.80
N ILE A 594 35.89 -21.78 14.60
CA ILE A 594 35.33 -20.50 14.12
C ILE A 594 36.23 -19.81 13.07
N PRO A 595 37.55 -19.63 13.28
CA PRO A 595 38.40 -18.97 12.28
C PRO A 595 38.44 -19.73 10.95
N THR A 596 38.35 -21.06 11.00
CA THR A 596 38.33 -21.91 9.79
C THR A 596 37.00 -21.75 9.04
N ILE A 597 35.87 -21.67 9.76
CA ILE A 597 34.54 -21.43 9.17
C ILE A 597 34.50 -20.05 8.51
N ILE A 598 35.02 -19.00 9.16
CA ILE A 598 35.09 -17.63 8.61
C ILE A 598 35.93 -17.62 7.32
N LYS A 599 37.08 -18.31 7.31
CA LYS A 599 37.91 -18.44 6.11
C LYS A 599 37.18 -19.15 4.96
N LEU A 600 36.38 -20.18 5.27
CA LEU A 600 35.58 -20.89 4.27
C LEU A 600 34.43 -20.01 3.75
N LEU A 601 33.81 -19.18 4.59
CA LEU A 601 32.81 -18.20 4.16
C LEU A 601 33.40 -17.23 3.11
N GLU A 602 34.64 -16.77 3.32
CA GLU A 602 35.29 -15.83 2.41
C GLU A 602 35.81 -16.52 1.12
N LYS A 603 36.42 -17.70 1.22
CA LYS A 603 37.26 -18.28 0.14
C LYS A 603 37.00 -19.77 -0.14
N SER A 604 35.74 -20.16 -0.29
CA SER A 604 35.37 -21.51 -0.74
C SER A 604 34.41 -21.50 -1.92
N ASP A 605 34.04 -22.67 -2.42
CA ASP A 605 32.99 -22.78 -3.43
C ASP A 605 31.64 -22.35 -2.85
N PHE A 606 30.75 -21.86 -3.70
CA PHE A 606 29.47 -21.29 -3.30
C PHE A 606 28.63 -22.22 -2.40
N ALA A 607 28.67 -23.54 -2.63
CA ALA A 607 27.91 -24.47 -1.81
C ALA A 607 28.47 -24.56 -0.38
N THR A 608 29.78 -24.48 -0.20
CA THR A 608 30.42 -24.42 1.12
C THR A 608 30.21 -23.06 1.80
N GLN A 609 30.30 -21.96 1.04
CA GLN A 609 30.03 -20.60 1.57
C GLN A 609 28.61 -20.47 2.13
N LYS A 610 27.63 -21.07 1.43
CA LYS A 610 26.23 -21.09 1.88
C LYS A 610 26.08 -21.75 3.25
N GLU A 611 26.68 -22.93 3.47
CA GLU A 611 26.62 -23.60 4.77
C GLU A 611 27.40 -22.84 5.85
N ALA A 612 28.52 -22.20 5.47
CA ALA A 612 29.31 -21.39 6.39
C ALA A 612 28.54 -20.14 6.87
N ALA A 613 27.74 -19.53 5.99
CA ALA A 613 26.86 -18.42 6.34
C ALA A 613 25.82 -18.85 7.39
N TRP A 614 25.22 -20.04 7.22
CA TRP A 614 24.32 -20.63 8.21
C TRP A 614 25.00 -20.89 9.55
N ALA A 615 26.19 -21.49 9.54
CA ALA A 615 26.94 -21.77 10.77
C ALA A 615 27.24 -20.48 11.56
N ILE A 616 27.75 -19.45 10.88
CA ILE A 616 28.06 -18.16 11.50
C ILE A 616 26.79 -17.45 11.98
N SER A 617 25.73 -17.40 11.18
CA SER A 617 24.47 -16.75 11.57
C SER A 617 23.82 -17.46 12.77
N ASN A 618 23.86 -18.80 12.84
CA ASN A 618 23.31 -19.55 13.97
C ASN A 618 24.01 -19.19 15.28
N VAL A 619 25.32 -18.95 15.26
CA VAL A 619 26.05 -18.45 16.44
C VAL A 619 25.52 -17.09 16.91
N THR A 620 25.13 -16.19 15.99
CA THR A 620 24.55 -14.88 16.37
C THR A 620 23.16 -14.97 16.98
N ILE A 621 22.44 -16.08 16.76
CA ILE A 621 21.09 -16.31 17.29
C ILE A 621 21.15 -17.02 18.65
N SER A 622 21.98 -18.07 18.75
CA SER A 622 22.06 -18.92 19.95
C SER A 622 23.15 -18.51 20.94
N GLY A 623 24.13 -17.71 20.52
CA GLY A 623 25.25 -17.24 21.35
C GLY A 623 24.90 -16.07 22.28
N GLN A 624 25.75 -15.80 23.27
CA GLN A 624 25.70 -14.59 24.09
C GLN A 624 26.69 -13.54 23.55
N ARG A 625 26.72 -12.38 24.20
CA ARG A 625 27.55 -11.24 23.79
C ARG A 625 29.03 -11.62 23.69
N GLU A 626 29.53 -12.48 24.57
CA GLU A 626 30.93 -12.89 24.59
C GLU A 626 31.32 -13.76 23.38
N GLU A 627 30.47 -14.72 23.00
CA GLU A 627 30.74 -15.60 21.86
C GLU A 627 30.66 -14.81 20.53
N VAL A 628 29.71 -13.87 20.42
CA VAL A 628 29.60 -12.97 19.26
C VAL A 628 30.80 -12.01 19.18
N ALA A 629 31.20 -11.41 20.31
CA ALA A 629 32.38 -10.55 20.37
C ALA A 629 33.66 -11.30 19.96
N PHE A 630 33.79 -12.57 20.36
CA PHE A 630 34.87 -13.42 19.89
C PHE A 630 34.86 -13.57 18.37
N MET A 631 33.70 -13.87 17.73
CA MET A 631 33.63 -13.95 16.26
C MET A 631 33.99 -12.63 15.57
N VAL A 632 33.55 -11.49 16.11
CA VAL A 632 33.91 -10.15 15.61
C VAL A 632 35.43 -9.97 15.67
N SER A 633 36.07 -10.34 16.79
CA SER A 633 37.54 -10.30 16.91
C SER A 633 38.29 -11.21 15.93
N GLN A 634 37.64 -12.25 15.42
CA GLN A 634 38.20 -13.16 14.40
C GLN A 634 37.95 -12.68 12.96
N GLY A 635 37.37 -11.49 12.76
CA GLY A 635 37.18 -10.89 11.43
C GLY A 635 35.93 -11.39 10.69
N VAL A 636 34.85 -11.69 11.40
CA VAL A 636 33.60 -12.17 10.77
C VAL A 636 32.88 -11.09 9.95
N ILE A 637 32.98 -9.80 10.33
CA ILE A 637 32.25 -8.69 9.69
C ILE A 637 32.62 -8.53 8.21
N PRO A 638 33.90 -8.42 7.82
CA PRO A 638 34.25 -8.34 6.39
C PRO A 638 33.84 -9.60 5.61
N ALA A 639 33.97 -10.78 6.23
CA ALA A 639 33.59 -12.04 5.59
C ALA A 639 32.08 -12.09 5.31
N MET A 640 31.24 -11.64 6.25
CA MET A 640 29.79 -11.55 6.07
C MET A 640 29.42 -10.50 5.02
N CYS A 641 29.98 -9.29 5.08
CA CYS A 641 29.67 -8.22 4.12
C CYS A 641 30.00 -8.63 2.68
N SER A 642 31.07 -9.41 2.46
CA SER A 642 31.42 -9.93 1.13
C SER A 642 30.33 -10.80 0.47
N GLN A 643 29.45 -11.40 1.28
CA GLN A 643 28.40 -12.30 0.81
C GLN A 643 27.08 -11.58 0.47
N LEU A 644 26.95 -10.29 0.78
CA LEU A 644 25.75 -9.50 0.50
C LEU A 644 25.46 -9.31 -1.01
N ASN A 645 26.48 -9.49 -1.87
CA ASN A 645 26.34 -9.49 -3.33
C ASN A 645 25.93 -10.85 -3.92
N SER A 646 25.60 -11.84 -3.08
CA SER A 646 25.20 -13.16 -3.56
C SER A 646 23.90 -13.09 -4.38
N ARG A 647 23.83 -13.89 -5.44
CA ARG A 647 22.59 -14.05 -6.24
C ARG A 647 21.54 -14.93 -5.53
N ASP A 648 21.94 -15.64 -4.47
CA ASP A 648 21.03 -16.45 -3.68
C ASP A 648 20.42 -15.61 -2.57
N VAL A 649 19.13 -15.33 -2.72
CA VAL A 649 18.30 -14.55 -1.80
C VAL A 649 18.39 -15.07 -0.36
N GLN A 650 18.50 -16.38 -0.14
CA GLN A 650 18.59 -16.94 1.21
C GLN A 650 19.93 -16.60 1.87
N VAL A 651 21.02 -16.62 1.11
CA VAL A 651 22.34 -16.26 1.64
C VAL A 651 22.34 -14.78 2.05
N VAL A 652 21.81 -13.90 1.20
CA VAL A 652 21.71 -12.47 1.53
C VAL A 652 20.88 -12.24 2.78
N GLN A 653 19.73 -12.91 2.91
CA GLN A 653 18.86 -12.82 4.08
C GLN A 653 19.55 -13.31 5.37
N VAL A 654 20.17 -14.50 5.34
CA VAL A 654 20.90 -15.07 6.50
C VAL A 654 22.04 -14.15 6.94
N ILE A 655 22.76 -13.57 5.99
CA ILE A 655 23.86 -12.64 6.29
C ILE A 655 23.35 -11.33 6.88
N LEU A 656 22.29 -10.74 6.31
CA LEU A 656 21.66 -9.53 6.86
C LEU A 656 21.09 -9.76 8.26
N ASP A 657 20.41 -10.89 8.49
CA ASP A 657 19.89 -11.27 9.80
C ASP A 657 21.03 -11.41 10.82
N GLY A 658 22.12 -12.08 10.44
CA GLY A 658 23.30 -12.21 11.27
C GLY A 658 23.97 -10.85 11.59
N LEU A 659 24.12 -9.96 10.61
CA LEU A 659 24.65 -8.60 10.82
C LEU A 659 23.75 -7.79 11.76
N ASN A 660 22.42 -7.85 11.58
CA ASN A 660 21.45 -7.19 12.45
C ASN A 660 21.55 -7.71 13.89
N ASN A 661 21.69 -9.03 14.08
CA ASN A 661 21.86 -9.62 15.42
C ASN A 661 23.16 -9.17 16.07
N ILE A 662 24.27 -9.11 15.32
CA ILE A 662 25.54 -8.58 15.83
C ILE A 662 25.37 -7.12 16.28
N LEU A 663 24.75 -6.27 15.45
CA LEU A 663 24.48 -4.86 15.80
C LEU A 663 23.56 -4.71 17.01
N LYS A 664 22.56 -5.59 17.18
CA LYS A 664 21.69 -5.62 18.37
C LYS A 664 22.45 -6.01 19.64
N MET A 665 23.43 -6.92 19.55
CA MET A 665 24.19 -7.44 20.69
C MET A 665 25.43 -6.60 21.05
N ALA A 666 25.85 -5.71 20.15
CA ALA A 666 27.04 -4.88 20.29
C ALA A 666 27.03 -3.98 21.54
N GLY A 667 25.87 -3.49 21.98
CA GLY A 667 25.75 -2.59 23.14
C GLY A 667 26.58 -1.32 22.95
N ASP A 668 27.52 -1.06 23.86
CA ASP A 668 28.42 0.11 23.79
C ASP A 668 29.43 0.07 22.62
N GLU A 669 29.60 -1.08 21.95
CA GLU A 669 30.53 -1.25 20.83
C GLU A 669 29.85 -1.09 19.45
N VAL A 670 28.60 -0.62 19.40
CA VAL A 670 27.85 -0.44 18.14
C VAL A 670 28.62 0.44 17.15
N GLU A 671 29.17 1.57 17.61
CA GLU A 671 29.94 2.51 16.76
C GLU A 671 31.19 1.86 16.14
N VAL A 672 31.85 0.97 16.88
CA VAL A 672 33.04 0.26 16.39
C VAL A 672 32.64 -0.75 15.31
N ILE A 673 31.49 -1.41 15.47
CA ILE A 673 31.01 -2.41 14.52
C ILE A 673 30.43 -1.74 13.27
N THR A 674 29.69 -0.63 13.40
CA THR A 674 29.20 0.14 12.24
C THR A 674 30.37 0.69 11.42
N GLN A 675 31.43 1.19 12.09
CA GLN A 675 32.66 1.60 11.40
C GLN A 675 33.34 0.42 10.68
N GLN A 676 33.40 -0.77 11.28
CA GLN A 676 33.95 -1.96 10.60
C GLN A 676 33.14 -2.37 9.37
N ILE A 677 31.81 -2.22 9.43
CA ILE A 677 30.92 -2.47 8.27
C ILE A 677 31.21 -1.44 7.17
N GLU A 678 31.37 -0.17 7.52
CA GLU A 678 31.72 0.89 6.57
C GLU A 678 33.11 0.69 5.95
N ASP A 679 34.14 0.42 6.77
CA ASP A 679 35.53 0.24 6.35
C ASP A 679 35.72 -0.92 5.36
N CYS A 680 34.91 -1.97 5.49
CA CYS A 680 34.93 -3.11 4.56
C CYS A 680 34.02 -2.93 3.33
N GLY A 681 33.38 -1.76 3.19
CA GLY A 681 32.45 -1.43 2.11
C GLY A 681 31.07 -2.08 2.26
N GLY A 682 30.76 -2.68 3.42
CA GLY A 682 29.49 -3.35 3.67
C GLY A 682 28.28 -2.42 3.66
N LEU A 683 28.47 -1.15 4.04
CA LEU A 683 27.41 -0.14 4.02
C LEU A 683 26.82 0.05 2.60
N ASP A 684 27.67 0.26 1.59
CA ASP A 684 27.26 0.39 0.18
C ASP A 684 26.45 -0.82 -0.30
N HIS A 685 26.80 -2.02 0.20
CA HIS A 685 26.12 -3.26 -0.15
C HIS A 685 24.73 -3.31 0.49
N ILE A 686 24.59 -2.91 1.75
CA ILE A 686 23.30 -2.83 2.46
C ILE A 686 22.40 -1.76 1.82
N GLU A 687 22.95 -0.61 1.41
CA GLU A 687 22.21 0.43 0.68
C GLU A 687 21.68 -0.08 -0.67
N THR A 688 22.51 -0.80 -1.43
CA THR A 688 22.10 -1.39 -2.71
C THR A 688 20.90 -2.34 -2.54
N LEU A 689 20.84 -3.06 -1.42
CA LEU A 689 19.76 -4.00 -1.10
C LEU A 689 18.41 -3.31 -0.81
N GLN A 690 18.35 -1.97 -0.66
CA GLN A 690 17.09 -1.21 -0.63
C GLN A 690 16.34 -1.21 -1.98
N THR A 691 17.00 -1.63 -3.06
CA THR A 691 16.36 -1.79 -4.39
C THR A 691 16.05 -3.24 -4.73
N HIS A 692 16.25 -4.16 -3.79
CA HIS A 692 16.11 -5.58 -4.01
C HIS A 692 14.64 -6.00 -4.17
N GLU A 693 14.34 -6.88 -5.13
CA GLU A 693 12.96 -7.31 -5.46
C GLU A 693 12.25 -8.08 -4.32
N ASN A 694 13.03 -8.66 -3.41
CA ASN A 694 12.51 -9.37 -2.24
C ASN A 694 12.20 -8.39 -1.08
N GLU A 695 10.93 -8.31 -0.70
CA GLU A 695 10.42 -7.38 0.31
C GLU A 695 11.02 -7.59 1.71
N GLU A 696 11.34 -8.83 2.11
CA GLU A 696 11.95 -9.11 3.42
C GLU A 696 13.38 -8.55 3.49
N ILE A 697 14.16 -8.69 2.42
CA ILE A 697 15.51 -8.12 2.30
C ILE A 697 15.45 -6.60 2.28
N TYR A 698 14.53 -6.02 1.51
CA TYR A 698 14.32 -4.57 1.45
C TYR A 698 14.03 -4.00 2.85
N LYS A 699 13.04 -4.58 3.56
CA LYS A 699 12.64 -4.11 4.89
C LYS A 699 13.79 -4.21 5.88
N LEU A 700 14.48 -5.36 5.91
CA LEU A 700 15.58 -5.58 6.84
C LEU A 700 16.78 -4.67 6.55
N ALA A 701 17.13 -4.45 5.28
CA ALA A 701 18.18 -3.51 4.90
C ALA A 701 17.81 -2.07 5.29
N TYR A 702 16.55 -1.66 5.04
CA TYR A 702 16.04 -0.37 5.48
C TYR A 702 16.12 -0.21 7.01
N GLU A 703 15.65 -1.21 7.78
CA GLU A 703 15.68 -1.18 9.25
C GLU A 703 17.11 -1.07 9.81
N ILE A 704 18.09 -1.73 9.19
CA ILE A 704 19.49 -1.63 9.61
C ILE A 704 20.02 -0.22 9.33
N LEU A 705 19.76 0.35 8.15
CA LEU A 705 20.22 1.68 7.76
C LEU A 705 19.59 2.77 8.64
N ASP A 706 18.25 2.73 8.79
CA ASP A 706 17.43 3.68 9.56
C ASP A 706 17.73 3.68 11.06
N LYS A 707 18.31 2.60 11.59
CA LYS A 707 18.59 2.46 13.01
C LYS A 707 20.05 2.68 13.39
N TYR A 708 20.98 2.32 12.52
CA TYR A 708 22.41 2.25 12.86
C TYR A 708 23.30 3.13 11.97
N PHE A 709 22.80 3.63 10.83
CA PHE A 709 23.59 4.40 9.86
C PHE A 709 22.93 5.74 9.47
N THR A 710 21.82 6.11 10.10
CA THR A 710 21.22 7.44 10.00
C THR A 710 21.81 8.36 11.06
N ASP A 711 22.53 9.40 10.60
CA ASP A 711 22.84 10.59 11.40
C ASP A 711 21.56 11.41 11.61
N ASP A 712 20.66 10.92 12.47
CA ASP A 712 19.31 11.47 12.65
C ASP A 712 19.24 12.76 13.50
N ASP A 713 20.36 13.24 14.05
CA ASP A 713 20.33 14.44 14.90
C ASP A 713 20.43 15.78 14.12
N ASP A 714 20.95 15.80 12.89
CA ASP A 714 21.19 17.08 12.19
C ASP A 714 20.13 17.43 11.14
N LEU A 715 19.63 16.47 10.36
CA LEU A 715 18.75 16.79 9.23
C LEU A 715 17.30 17.03 9.66
N MET A 716 16.75 16.21 10.56
CA MET A 716 15.38 16.41 11.07
C MET A 716 15.32 17.59 12.03
N GLY A 717 16.38 17.87 12.80
CA GLY A 717 16.50 19.07 13.63
C GLY A 717 16.54 20.35 12.79
N VAL A 718 17.27 20.36 11.67
CA VAL A 718 17.30 21.48 10.72
C VAL A 718 15.97 21.61 9.98
N ILE A 719 15.37 20.53 9.50
CA ILE A 719 14.06 20.57 8.83
C ILE A 719 12.98 21.03 9.81
N PHE A 720 12.95 20.53 11.05
CA PHE A 720 12.00 20.97 12.07
C PHE A 720 12.25 22.43 12.48
N SER A 721 13.50 22.84 12.65
CA SER A 721 13.85 24.24 12.98
C SER A 721 13.52 25.19 11.83
N LEU A 722 13.79 24.80 10.58
CA LEU A 722 13.41 25.57 9.39
C LEU A 722 11.90 25.58 9.20
N THR A 723 11.19 24.49 9.50
CA THR A 723 9.72 24.43 9.44
C THR A 723 9.09 25.26 10.55
N CYS A 724 9.65 25.26 11.76
CA CYS A 724 9.22 26.10 12.87
C CYS A 724 9.58 27.58 12.65
N LEU A 725 10.75 27.89 12.07
CA LEU A 725 11.12 29.24 11.64
C LEU A 725 10.21 29.72 10.50
N PHE A 726 9.91 28.86 9.53
CA PHE A 726 8.99 29.14 8.43
C PHE A 726 7.57 29.37 8.96
N ALA A 727 7.07 28.52 9.85
CA ALA A 727 5.80 28.71 10.53
C ALA A 727 5.80 30.01 11.35
N TYR A 728 6.86 30.33 12.09
CA TYR A 728 6.94 31.55 12.89
C TYR A 728 6.97 32.83 12.04
N TRP A 729 7.70 32.83 10.92
CA TRP A 729 7.85 34.03 10.07
C TRP A 729 6.65 34.27 9.13
N PHE A 730 6.01 33.19 8.67
CA PHE A 730 4.94 33.27 7.68
C PHE A 730 3.53 33.06 8.22
N TYR A 731 3.34 32.45 9.40
CA TYR A 731 2.01 32.32 9.99
C TYR A 731 1.49 33.67 10.49
N ARG A 732 0.48 34.21 9.80
CA ARG A 732 -0.35 35.31 10.29
C ARG A 732 -1.80 34.81 10.40
N PRO A 733 -2.46 35.01 11.55
CA PRO A 733 -3.83 34.55 11.72
C PRO A 733 -4.75 35.32 10.78
N LEU A 734 -5.47 34.60 9.93
CA LEU A 734 -6.50 35.18 9.06
C LEU A 734 -7.75 35.57 9.87
N PRO A 735 -8.47 36.64 9.46
CA PRO A 735 -9.77 37.02 10.04
C PRO A 735 -10.75 35.85 10.23
N ASN A 736 -11.46 35.85 11.36
CA ASN A 736 -12.27 34.70 11.79
C ASN A 736 -13.50 34.41 10.92
N ARG A 737 -14.02 35.39 10.17
CA ARG A 737 -15.22 35.21 9.32
C ARG A 737 -14.88 34.92 7.85
N LEU A 738 -13.61 34.77 7.50
CA LEU A 738 -13.24 34.40 6.14
C LEU A 738 -13.79 33.01 5.79
N ALA A 739 -14.44 32.90 4.64
CA ALA A 739 -14.84 31.61 4.10
C ALA A 739 -13.61 30.75 3.82
N ASP A 740 -13.76 29.43 3.98
CA ASP A 740 -12.69 28.46 3.71
C ASP A 740 -11.37 28.77 4.46
N ARG A 741 -11.46 29.47 5.61
CA ARG A 741 -10.31 29.97 6.38
C ARG A 741 -9.22 28.93 6.63
N ASN A 742 -9.60 27.69 6.92
CA ASN A 742 -8.64 26.62 7.18
C ASN A 742 -7.80 26.29 5.93
N VAL A 743 -8.43 26.27 4.76
CA VAL A 743 -7.75 26.07 3.48
C VAL A 743 -6.86 27.27 3.19
N LEU A 744 -7.39 28.49 3.37
CA LEU A 744 -6.63 29.73 3.18
C LEU A 744 -5.41 29.83 4.09
N GLN A 745 -5.52 29.43 5.36
CA GLN A 745 -4.43 29.51 6.33
C GLN A 745 -3.24 28.61 5.94
N ILE A 746 -3.49 27.57 5.15
CA ILE A 746 -2.45 26.67 4.62
C ILE A 746 -1.80 27.26 3.37
N ILE A 747 -2.58 27.86 2.46
CA ILE A 747 -2.08 28.33 1.16
C ILE A 747 -1.58 29.79 1.18
N GLU A 748 -2.03 30.61 2.12
CA GLU A 748 -1.68 32.03 2.24
C GLU A 748 -0.15 32.28 2.27
N PRO A 749 0.68 31.51 3.01
CA PRO A 749 2.13 31.67 2.98
C PRO A 749 2.72 31.48 1.59
N LEU A 750 2.19 30.54 0.80
CA LEU A 750 2.62 30.28 -0.56
C LEU A 750 2.25 31.43 -1.49
N ILE A 751 1.02 31.94 -1.38
CA ILE A 751 0.57 33.11 -2.14
C ILE A 751 1.48 34.29 -1.85
N LYS A 752 1.77 34.54 -0.57
CA LYS A 752 2.64 35.64 -0.12
C LYS A 752 4.06 35.57 -0.70
N ILE A 753 4.64 34.37 -0.79
CA ILE A 753 5.97 34.16 -1.39
C ILE A 753 5.94 34.39 -2.90
N LEU A 754 4.90 33.89 -3.57
CA LEU A 754 4.75 33.98 -5.03
C LEU A 754 4.39 35.40 -5.50
N SER A 755 3.72 36.19 -4.65
CA SER A 755 3.25 37.54 -4.98
C SER A 755 4.14 38.67 -4.44
N TYR A 756 5.21 38.35 -3.69
CA TYR A 756 6.10 39.39 -3.16
C TYR A 756 6.94 40.05 -4.26
N ALA A 757 6.48 41.21 -4.73
CA ALA A 757 7.10 41.98 -5.79
C ALA A 757 7.37 43.43 -5.37
N GLY A 758 8.59 43.72 -4.93
CA GLY A 758 9.06 45.07 -4.56
C GLY A 758 9.98 45.73 -5.60
N SER A 759 10.35 45.03 -6.68
CA SER A 759 11.26 45.50 -7.74
C SER A 759 10.95 44.84 -9.08
N ASP A 760 11.39 45.44 -10.18
CA ASP A 760 11.13 44.96 -11.56
C ASP A 760 11.55 43.49 -11.76
N TRP A 761 12.69 43.10 -11.19
CA TRP A 761 13.17 41.71 -11.23
C TRP A 761 12.25 40.75 -10.48
N GLN A 762 11.71 41.16 -9.33
CA GLN A 762 10.77 40.33 -8.57
C GLN A 762 9.44 40.15 -9.32
N ILE A 763 8.97 41.17 -10.05
CA ILE A 763 7.78 41.07 -10.92
C ILE A 763 8.00 40.06 -12.03
N TYR A 764 9.15 40.12 -12.70
CA TYR A 764 9.50 39.15 -13.74
C TYR A 764 9.43 37.71 -13.21
N TRP A 765 9.98 37.46 -12.01
CA TRP A 765 9.90 36.14 -11.37
C TRP A 765 8.51 35.76 -10.90
N ALA A 766 7.75 36.69 -10.34
CA ALA A 766 6.37 36.46 -9.93
C ALA A 766 5.53 36.02 -11.14
N ARG A 767 5.57 36.79 -12.25
CA ARG A 767 4.91 36.44 -13.52
C ARG A 767 5.31 35.05 -14.01
N LYS A 768 6.62 34.78 -14.11
CA LYS A 768 7.13 33.50 -14.59
C LYS A 768 6.68 32.32 -13.73
N SER A 769 6.67 32.50 -12.40
CA SER A 769 6.27 31.47 -11.45
C SER A 769 4.77 31.19 -11.54
N LEU A 770 3.94 32.23 -11.52
CA LEU A 770 2.49 32.15 -11.66
C LEU A 770 2.08 31.52 -12.99
N HIS A 771 2.69 31.96 -14.09
CA HIS A 771 2.44 31.41 -15.43
C HIS A 771 2.83 29.92 -15.52
N THR A 772 3.95 29.51 -14.93
CA THR A 772 4.37 28.10 -14.90
C THR A 772 3.39 27.24 -14.11
N LEU A 773 2.97 27.71 -12.93
CA LEU A 773 1.97 27.01 -12.11
C LEU A 773 0.63 26.89 -12.83
N ALA A 774 0.18 27.96 -13.49
CA ALA A 774 -1.06 27.98 -14.24
C ALA A 774 -1.05 26.97 -15.39
N ARG A 775 0.05 26.84 -16.13
CA ARG A 775 0.19 25.85 -17.21
C ARG A 775 0.17 24.42 -16.71
N LEU A 776 0.82 24.13 -15.58
CA LEU A 776 0.78 22.80 -14.96
C LEU A 776 -0.63 22.45 -14.49
N ASN A 777 -1.31 23.40 -13.85
CA ASN A 777 -2.70 23.24 -13.43
C ASN A 777 -3.62 23.00 -14.65
N THR A 778 -3.43 23.76 -15.71
CA THR A 778 -4.19 23.60 -16.97
C THR A 778 -3.92 22.25 -17.61
N TRP A 779 -2.66 21.80 -17.71
CA TRP A 779 -2.31 20.49 -18.24
C TRP A 779 -2.97 19.35 -17.45
N ALA A 780 -2.90 19.38 -16.12
CA ALA A 780 -3.50 18.38 -15.24
C ALA A 780 -5.03 18.28 -15.40
N HIS A 781 -5.70 19.40 -15.71
CA HIS A 781 -7.16 19.47 -15.83
C HIS A 781 -7.67 19.48 -17.28
N SER A 782 -6.78 19.59 -18.28
CA SER A 782 -7.13 19.67 -19.71
C SER A 782 -7.71 18.37 -20.28
N MET A 783 -7.65 17.26 -19.52
CA MET A 783 -8.23 15.99 -19.95
C MET A 783 -9.74 15.85 -19.71
N SER A 784 -10.40 16.82 -19.05
CA SER A 784 -11.82 16.69 -18.66
C SER A 784 -12.77 17.84 -19.05
N SER A 785 -12.31 18.92 -19.69
CA SER A 785 -13.18 20.09 -19.94
C SER A 785 -13.97 20.03 -21.26
N ASP A 786 -15.24 20.42 -21.21
CA ASP A 786 -16.14 20.57 -22.38
C ASP A 786 -16.01 21.91 -23.12
N VAL A 787 -14.84 22.57 -23.05
CA VAL A 787 -14.59 23.87 -23.67
C VAL A 787 -13.34 23.80 -24.52
N GLU A 788 -13.47 24.14 -25.80
CA GLU A 788 -12.34 24.32 -26.71
C GLU A 788 -11.77 25.73 -26.54
N SER A 789 -10.45 25.88 -26.57
CA SER A 789 -9.79 27.18 -26.44
C SER A 789 -8.63 27.35 -27.41
N PHE A 790 -8.48 28.54 -27.99
CA PHE A 790 -7.37 28.87 -28.88
C PHE A 790 -7.02 30.36 -28.82
N ASP A 791 -5.75 30.67 -29.13
CA ASP A 791 -5.24 32.04 -29.16
C ASP A 791 -5.48 32.70 -30.53
N SER A 792 -5.79 33.99 -30.52
CA SER A 792 -6.03 34.83 -31.69
C SER A 792 -5.57 36.28 -31.42
N GLN A 793 -5.80 37.18 -32.37
CA GLN A 793 -5.55 38.61 -32.22
C GLN A 793 -6.72 39.45 -32.74
N PHE A 794 -7.13 40.45 -31.97
CA PHE A 794 -8.14 41.45 -32.35
C PHE A 794 -7.46 42.82 -32.46
N ASP A 795 -7.37 43.35 -33.68
CA ASP A 795 -6.64 44.59 -34.00
C ASP A 795 -5.21 44.65 -33.39
N GLY A 796 -4.48 43.54 -33.51
CA GLY A 796 -3.12 43.37 -32.98
C GLY A 796 -3.03 43.14 -31.47
N VAL A 797 -4.15 43.10 -30.74
CA VAL A 797 -4.21 42.76 -29.32
C VAL A 797 -4.39 41.25 -29.17
N PRO A 798 -3.51 40.54 -28.44
CA PRO A 798 -3.67 39.11 -28.20
C PRO A 798 -4.93 38.81 -27.38
N VAL A 799 -5.68 37.79 -27.79
CA VAL A 799 -6.87 37.30 -27.10
C VAL A 799 -6.88 35.78 -27.06
N ARG A 800 -7.49 35.20 -26.02
CA ARG A 800 -7.81 33.77 -25.98
C ARG A 800 -9.32 33.58 -26.05
N ILE A 801 -9.76 32.73 -26.97
CA ILE A 801 -11.18 32.48 -27.24
C ILE A 801 -11.54 31.11 -26.67
N TYR A 802 -12.64 31.05 -25.93
CA TYR A 802 -13.19 29.84 -25.31
C TYR A 802 -14.58 29.55 -25.90
N ILE A 803 -14.75 28.36 -26.47
CA ILE A 803 -15.99 27.89 -27.09
C ILE A 803 -16.47 26.65 -26.34
N PRO A 804 -17.57 26.75 -25.56
CA PRO A 804 -18.16 25.57 -24.92
C PRO A 804 -18.81 24.65 -25.97
N LYS A 805 -18.71 23.33 -25.77
CA LYS A 805 -19.35 22.33 -26.65
C LYS A 805 -20.87 22.49 -26.73
N THR A 806 -21.49 22.88 -25.61
CA THR A 806 -22.93 23.15 -25.52
C THR A 806 -23.15 24.65 -25.39
N LEU A 807 -23.64 25.28 -26.46
CA LEU A 807 -24.04 26.68 -26.45
C LEU A 807 -25.47 26.82 -25.90
N HIS A 808 -25.62 27.59 -24.83
CA HIS A 808 -26.92 27.95 -24.24
C HIS A 808 -27.45 29.29 -24.79
N SER A 809 -26.58 30.14 -25.35
CA SER A 809 -26.94 31.43 -25.93
C SER A 809 -26.07 31.77 -27.14
N ASP A 810 -26.58 32.61 -28.04
CA ASP A 810 -25.84 33.28 -29.13
C ASP A 810 -25.09 34.53 -28.62
N GLY A 811 -25.11 34.81 -27.32
CA GLY A 811 -24.34 35.89 -26.69
C GLY A 811 -22.87 35.55 -26.44
N ALA A 812 -22.11 36.55 -26.00
CA ALA A 812 -20.71 36.39 -25.65
C ALA A 812 -20.29 37.19 -24.42
N LEU A 813 -19.23 36.70 -23.77
CA LEU A 813 -18.55 37.37 -22.68
C LEU A 813 -17.20 37.86 -23.17
N VAL A 814 -16.84 39.09 -22.84
CA VAL A 814 -15.49 39.61 -23.01
C VAL A 814 -14.89 39.79 -21.63
N PHE A 815 -13.91 38.96 -21.31
CA PHE A 815 -13.25 38.91 -20.02
C PHE A 815 -11.95 39.72 -20.04
N ILE A 816 -11.76 40.55 -19.01
CA ILE A 816 -10.53 41.31 -18.78
C ILE A 816 -9.99 40.92 -17.41
N HIS A 817 -8.78 40.36 -17.37
CA HIS A 817 -8.18 39.84 -16.16
C HIS A 817 -7.70 40.94 -15.21
N GLY A 818 -7.64 40.63 -13.91
CA GLY A 818 -7.05 41.46 -12.88
C GLY A 818 -5.52 41.40 -12.81
N GLY A 819 -4.99 41.59 -11.60
CA GLY A 819 -3.54 41.53 -11.33
C GLY A 819 -2.85 42.90 -11.24
N GLY A 820 -3.60 43.95 -10.87
CA GLY A 820 -3.04 45.28 -10.61
C GLY A 820 -2.37 45.93 -11.83
N PHE A 821 -2.79 45.60 -13.05
CA PHE A 821 -2.15 46.03 -14.31
C PHE A 821 -0.72 45.50 -14.55
N VAL A 822 -0.21 44.66 -13.64
CA VAL A 822 1.22 44.31 -13.56
C VAL A 822 1.46 42.79 -13.56
N LEU A 823 0.60 41.95 -12.97
CA LEU A 823 0.99 40.57 -12.61
C LEU A 823 0.45 39.44 -13.49
N PHE A 824 -0.84 39.46 -13.82
CA PHE A 824 -1.52 38.29 -14.37
C PHE A 824 -1.72 38.38 -15.88
N ASP A 825 -2.13 37.26 -16.48
CA ASP A 825 -2.35 37.09 -17.91
C ASP A 825 -3.46 36.04 -18.18
N VAL A 826 -3.75 35.78 -19.46
CA VAL A 826 -4.73 34.78 -19.89
C VAL A 826 -4.42 33.35 -19.42
N GLU A 827 -3.16 33.01 -19.14
CA GLU A 827 -2.78 31.66 -18.69
C GLU A 827 -3.17 31.49 -17.21
N THR A 828 -2.87 32.49 -16.38
CA THR A 828 -3.29 32.50 -14.96
C THR A 828 -4.81 32.49 -14.78
N TYR A 829 -5.56 33.03 -15.74
CA TYR A 829 -7.03 33.06 -15.73
C TYR A 829 -7.72 31.96 -16.55
N ASP A 830 -6.96 31.02 -17.15
CA ASP A 830 -7.53 29.99 -18.05
C ASP A 830 -8.62 29.17 -17.35
N ALA A 831 -8.36 28.70 -16.13
CA ALA A 831 -9.31 27.91 -15.37
C ALA A 831 -10.63 28.65 -15.09
N LEU A 832 -10.56 29.91 -14.66
CA LEU A 832 -11.75 30.71 -14.34
C LEU A 832 -12.55 31.05 -15.61
N THR A 833 -11.86 31.49 -16.66
CA THR A 833 -12.50 31.87 -17.92
C THR A 833 -13.13 30.69 -18.65
N ARG A 834 -12.49 29.51 -18.58
CA ARG A 834 -13.03 28.25 -19.08
C ARG A 834 -14.28 27.82 -18.34
N ASP A 835 -14.27 27.86 -17.00
CA ASP A 835 -15.43 27.46 -16.19
C ASP A 835 -16.58 28.45 -16.38
N LEU A 836 -16.29 29.75 -16.52
CA LEU A 836 -17.27 30.77 -16.86
C LEU A 836 -17.90 30.51 -18.24
N ALA A 837 -17.10 30.18 -19.26
CA ALA A 837 -17.60 29.83 -20.60
C ALA A 837 -18.47 28.56 -20.56
N SER A 838 -18.03 27.53 -19.84
CA SER A 838 -18.75 26.28 -19.66
C SER A 838 -20.09 26.49 -18.96
N GLU A 839 -20.09 27.21 -17.84
CA GLU A 839 -21.30 27.41 -17.05
C GLU A 839 -22.28 28.32 -17.78
N THR A 840 -21.81 29.41 -18.37
CA THR A 840 -22.71 30.32 -19.11
C THR A 840 -23.18 29.75 -20.44
N GLY A 841 -22.45 28.78 -21.01
CA GLY A 841 -22.70 28.25 -22.34
C GLY A 841 -22.60 29.33 -23.41
N MET A 842 -21.69 30.29 -23.23
CA MET A 842 -21.45 31.41 -24.15
C MET A 842 -20.00 31.38 -24.63
N VAL A 843 -19.77 31.93 -25.81
CA VAL A 843 -18.42 32.20 -26.29
C VAL A 843 -17.80 33.25 -25.39
N THR A 844 -16.62 32.95 -24.82
CA THR A 844 -15.89 33.88 -23.95
C THR A 844 -14.58 34.28 -24.60
N VAL A 845 -14.32 35.58 -24.71
CA VAL A 845 -13.08 36.14 -25.24
C VAL A 845 -12.32 36.79 -24.09
N SER A 846 -11.14 36.27 -23.76
CA SER A 846 -10.26 36.85 -22.74
C SER A 846 -9.21 37.74 -23.39
N ILE A 847 -9.17 39.02 -23.02
CA ILE A 847 -8.21 40.01 -23.55
C ILE A 847 -6.90 39.92 -22.76
N ASN A 848 -5.78 39.77 -23.49
CA ASN A 848 -4.43 39.74 -22.90
C ASN A 848 -3.73 41.09 -23.14
N TYR A 849 -4.06 42.09 -22.33
CA TYR A 849 -3.55 43.45 -22.50
C TYR A 849 -2.08 43.57 -22.06
N ARG A 850 -1.38 44.59 -22.55
CA ARG A 850 0.02 44.85 -22.18
C ARG A 850 0.16 45.32 -20.73
N LEU A 851 1.11 44.76 -20.01
CA LEU A 851 1.33 45.03 -18.58
C LEU A 851 2.40 46.10 -18.34
N ALA A 852 2.26 46.81 -17.22
CA ALA A 852 3.30 47.68 -16.65
C ALA A 852 4.29 46.86 -15.80
N PRO A 853 5.55 47.29 -15.63
CA PRO A 853 6.12 48.59 -16.01
C PRO A 853 6.53 48.71 -17.49
N GLU A 854 6.52 47.62 -18.26
CA GLU A 854 6.97 47.65 -19.65
C GLU A 854 6.07 48.50 -20.55
N ASN A 855 4.77 48.52 -20.26
CA ASN A 855 3.77 49.33 -20.94
C ASN A 855 2.92 50.05 -19.88
N ILE A 856 3.26 51.31 -19.63
CA ILE A 856 2.59 52.16 -18.66
C ILE A 856 1.21 52.63 -19.19
N PHE A 857 0.40 53.20 -18.30
CA PHE A 857 -0.85 53.88 -18.62
C PHE A 857 -0.65 54.88 -19.78
N PRO A 858 -1.54 54.91 -20.80
CA PRO A 858 -2.83 54.22 -20.89
C PRO A 858 -2.81 52.93 -21.73
N ALA A 859 -1.67 52.23 -21.90
CA ALA A 859 -1.55 51.12 -22.84
C ALA A 859 -2.61 50.01 -22.69
N ALA A 860 -2.91 49.60 -21.45
CA ALA A 860 -3.94 48.59 -21.19
C ALA A 860 -5.35 49.06 -21.58
N VAL A 861 -5.65 50.34 -21.34
CA VAL A 861 -6.93 50.97 -21.76
C VAL A 861 -7.08 50.94 -23.27
N GLU A 862 -6.01 51.29 -23.99
CA GLU A 862 -5.99 51.27 -25.47
C GLU A 862 -6.15 49.84 -26.01
N ASP A 863 -5.50 48.85 -25.39
CA ASP A 863 -5.61 47.45 -25.80
C ASP A 863 -7.03 46.90 -25.61
N CYS A 864 -7.64 47.13 -24.44
CA CYS A 864 -9.00 46.70 -24.17
C CYS A 864 -10.03 47.36 -25.08
N GLU A 865 -9.89 48.67 -25.35
CA GLU A 865 -10.76 49.38 -26.28
C GLU A 865 -10.62 48.84 -27.71
N ARG A 866 -9.39 48.69 -28.23
CA ARG A 866 -9.16 48.17 -29.59
C ARG A 866 -9.74 46.78 -29.77
N ALA A 867 -9.44 45.86 -28.84
CA ALA A 867 -9.92 44.49 -28.90
C ALA A 867 -11.45 44.43 -28.87
N LEU A 868 -12.10 45.22 -28.01
CA LEU A 868 -13.57 45.25 -27.92
C LEU A 868 -14.22 45.90 -29.14
N VAL A 869 -13.69 47.02 -29.63
CA VAL A 869 -14.20 47.70 -30.84
C VAL A 869 -14.09 46.76 -32.05
N HIS A 870 -12.95 46.07 -32.21
CA HIS A 870 -12.79 45.06 -33.26
C HIS A 870 -13.80 43.92 -33.12
N PHE A 871 -13.96 43.39 -31.90
CA PHE A 871 -14.93 42.32 -31.63
C PHE A 871 -16.37 42.74 -32.00
N LEU A 872 -16.79 43.96 -31.63
CA LEU A 872 -18.14 44.47 -31.88
C LEU A 872 -18.38 44.90 -33.35
N ARG A 873 -17.34 45.21 -34.12
CA ARG A 873 -17.45 45.57 -35.54
C ARG A 873 -17.48 44.36 -36.46
N GLU A 874 -16.57 43.42 -36.23
CA GLU A 874 -16.33 42.32 -37.18
C GLU A 874 -16.03 40.97 -36.51
N GLY A 875 -15.33 40.96 -35.36
CA GLY A 875 -14.90 39.72 -34.72
C GLY A 875 -16.04 38.78 -34.31
N TYR A 876 -17.21 39.32 -33.95
CA TYR A 876 -18.40 38.53 -33.60
C TYR A 876 -18.88 37.61 -34.74
N GLN A 877 -18.65 37.98 -36.01
CA GLN A 877 -19.15 37.24 -37.17
C GLN A 877 -18.46 35.88 -37.31
N ALA A 878 -17.13 35.85 -37.16
CA ALA A 878 -16.35 34.62 -37.21
C ALA A 878 -16.73 33.64 -36.10
N LEU A 879 -17.16 34.17 -34.95
CA LEU A 879 -17.55 33.40 -33.78
C LEU A 879 -19.06 33.09 -33.71
N ARG A 880 -19.84 33.50 -34.71
CA ARG A 880 -21.31 33.33 -34.77
C ARG A 880 -22.04 33.88 -33.53
N VAL A 881 -21.52 34.97 -32.98
CA VAL A 881 -22.07 35.67 -31.81
C VAL A 881 -22.99 36.79 -32.25
N ASN A 882 -24.02 37.07 -31.47
CA ASN A 882 -24.88 38.23 -31.61
C ASN A 882 -24.28 39.44 -30.88
N PRO A 883 -23.88 40.50 -31.59
CA PRO A 883 -23.16 41.63 -30.98
C PRO A 883 -24.05 42.51 -30.09
N LEU A 884 -25.37 42.31 -30.07
CA LEU A 884 -26.30 42.97 -29.14
C LEU A 884 -26.44 42.23 -27.80
N LYS A 885 -25.78 41.07 -27.66
CA LYS A 885 -25.81 40.19 -26.48
C LYS A 885 -24.42 39.98 -25.91
N VAL A 886 -23.63 41.05 -25.86
CA VAL A 886 -22.26 41.03 -25.34
C VAL A 886 -22.24 41.60 -23.93
N ALA A 887 -21.58 40.90 -23.01
CA ALA A 887 -21.27 41.42 -21.68
C ALA A 887 -19.77 41.54 -21.47
N LEU A 888 -19.38 42.61 -20.78
CA LEU A 888 -18.01 42.81 -20.32
C LEU A 888 -17.90 42.33 -18.88
N ILE A 889 -16.84 41.60 -18.55
CA ILE A 889 -16.59 41.10 -17.19
C ILE A 889 -15.12 41.23 -16.83
N GLY A 890 -14.84 41.64 -15.60
CA GLY A 890 -13.47 41.76 -15.11
C GLY A 890 -13.40 41.95 -13.61
N ASP A 891 -12.26 41.57 -13.04
CA ASP A 891 -12.02 41.61 -11.61
C ASP A 891 -10.85 42.53 -11.26
N SER A 892 -10.91 43.24 -10.12
CA SER A 892 -9.83 44.11 -9.65
C SER A 892 -9.44 45.17 -10.71
N ALA A 893 -8.18 45.18 -11.18
CA ALA A 893 -7.72 45.99 -12.31
C ALA A 893 -8.47 45.70 -13.63
N GLY A 894 -8.90 44.46 -13.87
CA GLY A 894 -9.76 44.13 -15.00
C GLY A 894 -11.15 44.74 -14.87
N GLY A 895 -11.66 44.84 -13.64
CA GLY A 895 -12.88 45.58 -13.32
C GLY A 895 -12.75 47.08 -13.62
N ASN A 896 -11.60 47.69 -13.31
CA ASN A 896 -11.29 49.06 -13.73
C ASN A 896 -11.40 49.21 -15.26
N LEU A 897 -10.70 48.34 -15.99
CA LEU A 897 -10.67 48.35 -17.46
C LEU A 897 -12.05 48.09 -18.07
N VAL A 898 -12.91 47.29 -17.44
CA VAL A 898 -14.31 47.12 -17.85
C VAL A 898 -15.07 48.44 -17.73
N ALA A 899 -14.97 49.13 -16.59
CA ALA A 899 -15.66 50.40 -16.37
C ALA A 899 -15.17 51.46 -17.38
N VAL A 900 -13.85 51.62 -17.51
CA VAL A 900 -13.22 52.57 -18.44
C VAL A 900 -13.61 52.28 -19.89
N THR A 901 -13.48 51.03 -20.33
CA THR A 901 -13.79 50.64 -21.71
C THR A 901 -15.26 50.89 -22.03
N THR A 902 -16.17 50.57 -21.09
CA THR A 902 -17.61 50.80 -21.25
C THR A 902 -17.93 52.29 -21.36
N GLN A 903 -17.30 53.14 -20.55
CA GLN A 903 -17.48 54.59 -20.63
C GLN A 903 -16.92 55.15 -21.95
N ARG A 904 -15.73 54.72 -22.37
CA ARG A 904 -15.13 55.17 -23.64
C ARG A 904 -15.94 54.74 -24.86
N LEU A 905 -16.59 53.58 -24.81
CA LEU A 905 -17.44 53.10 -25.91
C LEU A 905 -18.56 54.08 -26.28
N GLN A 906 -19.02 54.93 -25.35
CA GLN A 906 -20.08 55.91 -25.60
C GLN A 906 -19.76 56.92 -26.71
N ARG A 907 -18.48 57.11 -27.05
CA ARG A 907 -18.07 57.98 -28.16
C ARG A 907 -18.35 57.38 -29.54
N PHE A 908 -18.52 56.06 -29.62
CA PHE A 908 -18.81 55.35 -30.86
C PHE A 908 -20.32 55.16 -31.03
N ARG A 909 -20.93 55.94 -31.93
CA ARG A 909 -22.38 55.87 -32.21
C ARG A 909 -22.76 54.74 -33.16
N ASP A 910 -21.79 54.17 -33.86
CA ASP A 910 -21.93 53.09 -34.84
C ASP A 910 -21.86 51.69 -34.22
N LEU A 911 -21.47 51.57 -32.95
CA LEU A 911 -21.31 50.28 -32.29
C LEU A 911 -22.59 49.83 -31.58
N PRO A 912 -22.85 48.51 -31.53
CA PRO A 912 -23.94 47.96 -30.74
C PRO A 912 -23.72 48.19 -29.24
N SER A 913 -24.80 48.45 -28.50
CA SER A 913 -24.75 48.62 -27.05
C SER A 913 -24.47 47.29 -26.34
N LEU A 914 -23.62 47.32 -25.32
CA LEU A 914 -23.41 46.18 -24.43
C LEU A 914 -24.67 45.85 -23.64
N LYS A 915 -24.85 44.58 -23.30
CA LYS A 915 -26.01 44.07 -22.55
C LYS A 915 -25.84 44.15 -21.05
N LEU A 916 -24.60 43.99 -20.57
CA LEU A 916 -24.25 43.94 -19.15
C LEU A 916 -22.76 44.30 -18.96
N GLN A 917 -22.42 44.97 -17.87
CA GLN A 917 -21.05 45.07 -17.34
C GLN A 917 -20.99 44.37 -15.98
N VAL A 918 -20.00 43.52 -15.76
CA VAL A 918 -19.78 42.77 -14.51
C VAL A 918 -18.43 43.18 -13.93
N LEU A 919 -18.48 43.79 -12.75
CA LEU A 919 -17.36 44.39 -12.06
C LEU A 919 -17.15 43.66 -10.74
N ILE A 920 -16.08 42.89 -10.64
CA ILE A 920 -15.79 42.09 -9.45
C ILE A 920 -14.70 42.81 -8.64
N TYR A 921 -15.03 43.24 -7.43
CA TYR A 921 -14.19 44.04 -6.52
C TYR A 921 -13.30 45.07 -7.27
N PRO A 922 -13.91 45.97 -8.08
CA PRO A 922 -13.17 46.76 -9.06
C PRO A 922 -12.33 47.87 -8.40
N PHE A 923 -11.15 48.16 -8.98
CA PHE A 923 -10.41 49.39 -8.70
C PHE A 923 -10.98 50.55 -9.53
N LEU A 924 -11.21 51.72 -8.93
CA LEU A 924 -12.06 52.76 -9.51
C LEU A 924 -11.63 54.20 -9.18
N GLN A 925 -10.79 54.42 -8.16
CA GLN A 925 -10.36 55.78 -7.77
C GLN A 925 -8.99 55.81 -7.05
N LEU A 926 -8.30 56.96 -7.14
CA LEU A 926 -7.02 57.22 -6.45
C LEU A 926 -7.09 58.40 -5.45
N LEU A 927 -8.25 59.03 -5.26
CA LEU A 927 -8.39 60.20 -4.40
C LEU A 927 -8.13 59.87 -2.94
N ASP A 928 -8.75 58.80 -2.43
CA ASP A 928 -8.73 58.44 -1.01
C ASP A 928 -8.37 56.97 -0.79
N LEU A 929 -7.15 56.71 -0.35
CA LEU A 929 -6.66 55.38 0.05
C LEU A 929 -6.78 55.15 1.57
N LYS A 930 -7.62 55.93 2.25
CA LYS A 930 -7.90 55.88 3.69
C LYS A 930 -9.39 55.66 4.00
N THR A 931 -10.17 55.11 3.06
CA THR A 931 -11.55 54.68 3.32
C THR A 931 -11.57 53.58 4.40
N PRO A 932 -12.73 53.35 5.07
CA PRO A 932 -12.86 52.31 6.09
C PRO A 932 -12.28 50.95 5.69
N SER A 933 -12.47 50.47 4.45
CA SER A 933 -11.90 49.21 3.95
C SER A 933 -10.37 49.16 4.01
N TYR A 934 -9.68 50.22 3.58
CA TYR A 934 -8.22 50.32 3.68
C TYR A 934 -7.74 50.32 5.13
N ARG A 935 -8.46 51.02 6.02
CA ARG A 935 -8.14 51.05 7.46
C ARG A 935 -8.37 49.70 8.12
N THR A 936 -9.46 49.00 7.77
CA THR A 936 -9.73 47.65 8.25
C THR A 936 -8.60 46.71 7.82
N ALA A 937 -8.14 46.78 6.57
CA ALA A 937 -7.01 45.96 6.11
C ALA A 937 -5.73 46.21 6.91
N LEU A 938 -5.38 47.48 7.14
CA LEU A 938 -4.19 47.84 7.92
C LEU A 938 -4.26 47.38 9.39
N ASN A 939 -5.46 47.27 9.97
CA ASN A 939 -5.64 46.93 11.38
C ASN A 939 -5.90 45.44 11.62
N GLU A 940 -6.70 44.78 10.78
CA GLU A 940 -7.19 43.43 11.03
C GLU A 940 -6.39 42.34 10.34
N TYR A 941 -5.81 42.61 9.17
CA TYR A 941 -5.14 41.58 8.35
C TYR A 941 -3.90 42.08 7.60
N ALA A 942 -3.23 43.10 8.13
CA ALA A 942 -1.95 43.56 7.61
C ALA A 942 -0.88 42.47 7.71
N GLY A 943 -0.06 42.35 6.67
CA GLY A 943 0.97 41.31 6.59
C GLY A 943 0.44 39.95 6.13
N THR A 944 -0.80 39.85 5.65
CA THR A 944 -1.34 38.63 5.03
C THR A 944 -1.22 38.69 3.50
N ALA A 945 -1.44 37.58 2.80
CA ALA A 945 -1.45 37.53 1.34
C ALA A 945 -2.75 38.05 0.70
N LEU A 946 -3.70 38.53 1.51
CA LEU A 946 -4.83 39.31 1.01
C LEU A 946 -4.33 40.60 0.35
N LEU A 947 -5.16 41.27 -0.46
CA LEU A 947 -4.72 42.48 -1.15
C LEU A 947 -4.34 43.57 -0.15
N GLU A 948 -3.02 43.77 0.01
CA GLU A 948 -2.49 44.80 0.90
C GLU A 948 -2.51 46.17 0.24
N PRO A 949 -2.86 47.24 0.98
CA PRO A 949 -2.78 48.62 0.49
C PRO A 949 -1.43 48.94 -0.16
N GLU A 950 -0.33 48.51 0.46
CA GLU A 950 1.02 48.79 -0.03
C GLU A 950 1.31 48.17 -1.39
N SER A 951 0.87 46.94 -1.60
CA SER A 951 1.01 46.26 -2.89
C SER A 951 0.22 46.99 -3.98
N LEU A 952 -1.03 47.38 -3.69
CA LEU A 952 -1.85 48.15 -4.63
C LEU A 952 -1.20 49.50 -4.98
N ALA A 953 -0.72 50.25 -3.98
CA ALA A 953 -0.07 51.54 -4.19
C ALA A 953 1.20 51.42 -5.07
N ARG A 954 2.00 50.36 -4.90
CA ARG A 954 3.14 50.08 -5.78
C ARG A 954 2.71 49.78 -7.21
N TYR A 955 1.70 48.93 -7.40
CA TYR A 955 1.19 48.60 -8.73
C TYR A 955 0.62 49.82 -9.44
N ILE A 956 -0.06 50.72 -8.72
CA ILE A 956 -0.53 52.00 -9.25
C ILE A 956 0.65 52.85 -9.73
N LEU A 957 1.69 53.02 -8.90
CA LEU A 957 2.86 53.81 -9.28
C LEU A 957 3.54 53.23 -10.52
N MET A 958 3.73 51.90 -10.58
CA MET A 958 4.30 51.23 -11.75
C MET A 958 3.44 51.40 -13.00
N TYR A 959 2.13 51.29 -12.87
CA TYR A 959 1.20 51.50 -13.99
C TYR A 959 1.24 52.94 -14.48
N LEU A 960 1.40 53.93 -13.60
CA LEU A 960 1.57 55.34 -13.98
C LEU A 960 2.98 55.69 -14.46
N GLY A 961 3.94 54.75 -14.43
CA GLY A 961 5.34 55.01 -14.75
C GLY A 961 6.06 55.90 -13.72
N LEU A 962 5.57 55.93 -12.49
CA LEU A 962 6.10 56.69 -11.37
C LEU A 962 6.99 55.81 -10.46
N ASP A 963 7.92 56.45 -9.75
CA ASP A 963 8.87 55.78 -8.87
C ASP A 963 8.17 55.18 -7.64
N THR A 964 8.36 53.88 -7.40
CA THR A 964 7.75 53.14 -6.29
C THR A 964 8.21 53.61 -4.91
N LYS A 965 9.28 54.42 -4.80
CA LYS A 965 9.66 55.08 -3.54
C LYS A 965 8.54 55.95 -2.94
N HIS A 966 7.59 56.41 -3.77
CA HIS A 966 6.46 57.22 -3.34
C HIS A 966 5.31 56.41 -2.69
N THR A 967 5.45 55.09 -2.56
CA THR A 967 4.40 54.20 -2.02
C THR A 967 3.88 54.67 -0.65
N GLU A 968 4.78 54.94 0.29
CA GLU A 968 4.40 55.35 1.65
C GLU A 968 3.66 56.69 1.67
N ALA A 969 4.11 57.64 0.86
CA ALA A 969 3.47 58.96 0.72
C ALA A 969 2.08 58.85 0.07
N LEU A 970 1.94 57.97 -0.94
CA LEU A 970 0.66 57.71 -1.61
C LEU A 970 -0.37 57.11 -0.64
N LEU A 971 0.02 56.09 0.15
CA LEU A 971 -0.85 55.48 1.17
C LEU A 971 -1.29 56.44 2.27
N LYS A 972 -0.44 57.43 2.58
CA LYS A 972 -0.75 58.48 3.55
C LYS A 972 -1.71 59.54 3.01
N ASN A 973 -2.16 59.40 1.76
CA ASN A 973 -2.86 60.43 0.99
C ASN A 973 -2.07 61.75 0.97
N SER A 974 -0.74 61.71 0.86
CA SER A 974 0.07 62.94 0.89
C SER A 974 -0.16 63.86 -0.32
N HIS A 975 -0.88 63.39 -1.34
CA HIS A 975 -1.37 64.18 -2.48
C HIS A 975 -2.67 64.94 -2.20
N TRP A 976 -3.18 64.94 -0.96
CA TRP A 976 -4.49 65.50 -0.61
C TRP A 976 -4.62 67.00 -0.90
N SER A 977 -3.52 67.75 -1.02
CA SER A 977 -3.57 69.16 -1.44
C SER A 977 -4.20 69.35 -2.83
N LEU A 978 -4.20 68.33 -3.70
CA LEU A 978 -4.98 68.31 -4.94
C LEU A 978 -6.48 68.16 -4.69
N VAL A 979 -6.86 67.36 -3.70
CA VAL A 979 -8.26 67.19 -3.30
C VAL A 979 -8.77 68.45 -2.62
N ASP A 980 -7.96 69.14 -1.81
CA ASP A 980 -8.35 70.45 -1.27
C ASP A 980 -8.52 71.50 -2.37
N ARG A 981 -7.70 71.45 -3.44
CA ARG A 981 -7.78 72.36 -4.59
C ARG A 981 -8.96 72.09 -5.53
N TYR A 982 -9.27 70.82 -5.78
CA TYR A 982 -10.17 70.39 -6.87
C TYR A 982 -11.26 69.41 -6.42
N GLY A 983 -11.37 69.09 -5.14
CA GLY A 983 -12.14 67.96 -4.62
C GLY A 983 -13.58 68.23 -4.24
N GLU A 984 -14.00 69.50 -4.08
CA GLU A 984 -15.41 69.81 -3.75
C GLU A 984 -16.39 69.20 -4.76
N GLN A 985 -16.03 69.15 -6.04
CA GLN A 985 -16.83 68.53 -7.11
C GLN A 985 -16.91 66.99 -7.02
N TYR A 986 -16.10 66.36 -6.17
CA TYR A 986 -16.03 64.91 -5.97
C TYR A 986 -16.59 64.44 -4.62
N GLY A 987 -17.38 65.29 -3.94
CA GLY A 987 -17.96 65.00 -2.62
C GLY A 987 -18.88 63.77 -2.53
N TYR A 988 -19.17 63.09 -3.64
CA TYR A 988 -19.83 61.78 -3.64
C TYR A 988 -18.91 60.66 -3.11
N ILE A 989 -17.58 60.85 -3.16
CA ILE A 989 -16.58 60.00 -2.48
C ILE A 989 -16.40 60.56 -1.08
N SER A 990 -17.27 60.14 -0.16
CA SER A 990 -17.25 60.56 1.24
C SER A 990 -17.55 59.37 2.14
N HIS A 991 -16.82 59.27 3.25
CA HIS A 991 -17.05 58.21 4.25
C HIS A 991 -18.48 58.25 4.82
N SER A 992 -19.12 59.43 4.83
CA SER A 992 -20.52 59.59 5.26
C SER A 992 -21.54 58.92 4.34
N HIS A 993 -21.16 58.59 3.11
CA HIS A 993 -22.04 57.92 2.16
C HIS A 993 -22.02 56.40 2.28
N LEU A 994 -21.08 55.82 3.04
CA LEU A 994 -20.98 54.39 3.24
C LEU A 994 -22.08 53.86 4.17
N PRO A 995 -22.49 52.58 4.04
CA PRO A 995 -23.38 51.93 5.00
C PRO A 995 -22.82 51.99 6.41
N LYS A 996 -23.68 52.16 7.42
CA LYS A 996 -23.26 52.19 8.83
C LYS A 996 -22.57 50.90 9.27
N SER A 997 -22.90 49.76 8.67
CA SER A 997 -22.24 48.48 8.92
C SER A 997 -20.76 48.47 8.51
N PHE A 998 -20.35 49.32 7.56
CA PHE A 998 -18.97 49.45 7.09
C PHE A 998 -18.15 50.43 7.94
N ALA A 999 -18.82 51.25 8.76
CA ALA A 999 -18.19 52.23 9.61
C ALA A 999 -17.84 51.63 10.97
N LEU A 1000 -16.54 51.49 11.27
CA LEU A 1000 -16.06 51.18 12.62
C LEU A 1000 -16.05 52.49 13.44
N GLU A 1001 -16.77 52.52 14.57
CA GLU A 1001 -16.84 53.68 15.50
C GLU A 1001 -15.45 54.19 15.94
N ALA A 1002 -14.43 53.33 15.87
CA ALA A 1002 -13.05 53.59 16.25
C ALA A 1002 -12.26 54.57 15.34
N PHE A 1003 -12.74 54.86 14.11
CA PHE A 1003 -11.98 55.68 13.15
C PHE A 1003 -12.49 57.12 12.99
N SER A 1004 -13.27 57.60 13.97
CA SER A 1004 -13.94 58.92 13.99
C SER A 1004 -13.00 60.14 14.02
N ASN A 1005 -11.68 59.95 14.19
CA ASN A 1005 -10.70 61.03 14.08
C ASN A 1005 -10.03 61.00 12.70
N ALA A 1006 -10.25 62.05 11.91
CA ALA A 1006 -9.50 62.30 10.69
C ALA A 1006 -8.03 62.56 11.06
N GLU A 1007 -7.16 61.57 10.89
CA GLU A 1007 -5.72 61.82 10.96
C GLU A 1007 -5.34 62.88 9.92
N SER A 1008 -4.63 63.91 10.35
CA SER A 1008 -4.12 64.94 9.44
C SER A 1008 -3.17 64.31 8.42
N CYS A 1009 -3.46 64.49 7.13
CA CYS A 1009 -2.57 64.02 6.08
C CYS A 1009 -1.34 64.94 6.01
N VAL A 1010 -0.14 64.37 6.12
CA VAL A 1010 1.11 65.11 5.88
C VAL A 1010 1.19 65.34 4.37
N GLN A 1011 1.17 66.59 3.94
CA GLN A 1011 1.17 66.97 2.52
C GLN A 1011 2.57 66.82 1.92
N ASP A 1012 2.64 66.29 0.70
CA ASP A 1012 3.85 66.21 -0.12
C ASP A 1012 3.56 66.81 -1.50
N GLU A 1013 3.98 68.07 -1.70
CA GLU A 1013 3.75 68.80 -2.95
C GLU A 1013 4.48 68.19 -4.15
N ASN A 1014 5.58 67.44 -3.93
CA ASN A 1014 6.25 66.74 -5.04
C ASN A 1014 5.39 65.58 -5.52
N LEU A 1015 4.82 64.81 -4.58
CA LEU A 1015 3.89 63.73 -4.93
C LEU A 1015 2.62 64.30 -5.60
N ALA A 1016 2.07 65.39 -5.06
CA ALA A 1016 0.92 66.08 -5.65
C ALA A 1016 1.20 66.46 -7.12
N ALA A 1017 2.34 67.10 -7.41
CA ALA A 1017 2.71 67.46 -8.77
C ALA A 1017 2.85 66.24 -9.72
N LEU A 1018 3.36 65.10 -9.22
CA LEU A 1018 3.46 63.86 -10.01
C LEU A 1018 2.09 63.21 -10.28
N MET A 1019 1.13 63.34 -9.35
CA MET A 1019 -0.19 62.70 -9.42
C MET A 1019 -1.24 63.53 -10.17
N GLU A 1020 -1.08 64.86 -10.21
CA GLU A 1020 -2.02 65.81 -10.82
C GLU A 1020 -2.49 65.42 -12.25
N PRO A 1021 -1.63 64.88 -13.16
CA PRO A 1021 -2.07 64.48 -14.50
C PRO A 1021 -3.03 63.27 -14.53
N TYR A 1022 -3.02 62.43 -13.49
CA TYR A 1022 -3.67 61.11 -13.52
C TYR A 1022 -4.84 60.98 -12.56
N ILE A 1023 -4.75 61.62 -11.39
CA ILE A 1023 -5.65 61.35 -10.27
C ILE A 1023 -7.13 61.63 -10.60
N PHE A 1024 -7.38 62.62 -11.46
CA PHE A 1024 -8.71 63.01 -11.94
C PHE A 1024 -9.03 62.49 -13.35
N ASP A 1025 -8.13 61.74 -14.01
CA ASP A 1025 -8.38 61.20 -15.35
C ASP A 1025 -9.40 60.04 -15.25
N PRO A 1026 -10.59 60.14 -15.90
CA PRO A 1026 -11.59 59.08 -15.86
C PRO A 1026 -11.15 57.79 -16.56
N ASN A 1027 -10.08 57.81 -17.37
CA ASN A 1027 -9.49 56.60 -17.94
C ASN A 1027 -8.67 55.79 -16.92
N PHE A 1028 -8.34 56.38 -15.77
CA PHE A 1028 -7.66 55.72 -14.67
C PHE A 1028 -8.58 55.57 -13.45
N SER A 1029 -9.29 56.64 -13.09
CA SER A 1029 -10.28 56.71 -12.01
C SER A 1029 -11.71 56.79 -12.59
N PRO A 1030 -12.29 55.71 -13.16
CA PRO A 1030 -13.60 55.74 -13.82
C PRO A 1030 -14.75 56.13 -12.89
N LEU A 1031 -14.58 56.04 -11.58
CA LEU A 1031 -15.54 56.59 -10.61
C LEU A 1031 -15.71 58.10 -10.74
N LEU A 1032 -14.73 58.81 -11.32
CA LEU A 1032 -14.72 60.27 -11.44
C LEU A 1032 -15.33 60.80 -12.74
N SER A 1033 -15.73 59.92 -13.67
CA SER A 1033 -16.33 60.34 -14.93
C SER A 1033 -17.50 61.31 -14.71
N GLU A 1034 -17.55 62.38 -15.52
CA GLU A 1034 -18.64 63.35 -15.51
C GLU A 1034 -19.92 62.78 -16.12
N ASN A 1035 -19.79 61.80 -17.03
CA ASN A 1035 -20.93 61.19 -17.70
C ASN A 1035 -21.01 59.69 -17.42
N LEU A 1036 -21.98 59.32 -16.59
CA LEU A 1036 -22.33 57.93 -16.29
C LEU A 1036 -23.71 57.54 -16.83
N THR A 1037 -24.35 58.42 -17.62
CA THR A 1037 -25.66 58.13 -18.23
C THR A 1037 -25.53 57.18 -19.40
N ASN A 1038 -26.57 56.40 -19.72
CA ASN A 1038 -26.57 55.48 -20.87
C ASN A 1038 -25.47 54.39 -20.86
N LEU A 1039 -24.99 54.01 -19.68
CA LEU A 1039 -24.14 52.83 -19.51
C LEU A 1039 -25.01 51.55 -19.45
N PRO A 1040 -24.48 50.38 -19.84
CA PRO A 1040 -25.20 49.12 -19.71
C PRO A 1040 -25.47 48.79 -18.23
N PRO A 1041 -26.51 48.00 -17.92
CA PRO A 1041 -26.74 47.48 -16.57
C PRO A 1041 -25.47 46.91 -15.96
N ALA A 1042 -25.28 47.12 -14.66
CA ALA A 1042 -24.06 46.75 -13.95
C ALA A 1042 -24.34 45.73 -12.85
N LEU A 1043 -23.58 44.63 -12.85
CA LEU A 1043 -23.41 43.79 -11.67
C LEU A 1043 -22.09 44.16 -10.99
N ILE A 1044 -22.16 44.65 -9.75
CA ILE A 1044 -20.99 45.01 -8.95
C ILE A 1044 -20.89 44.06 -7.77
N VAL A 1045 -19.84 43.26 -7.74
CA VAL A 1045 -19.52 42.36 -6.63
C VAL A 1045 -18.49 43.03 -5.72
N THR A 1046 -18.72 43.03 -4.42
CA THR A 1046 -17.77 43.52 -3.40
C THR A 1046 -17.57 42.48 -2.32
N CYS A 1047 -16.38 42.44 -1.73
CA CYS A 1047 -16.03 41.52 -0.65
C CYS A 1047 -15.80 42.31 0.64
N GLU A 1048 -16.13 41.74 1.80
CA GLU A 1048 -15.89 42.41 3.09
C GLU A 1048 -14.38 42.55 3.39
N TYR A 1049 -13.61 41.50 3.12
CA TYR A 1049 -12.15 41.49 3.31
C TYR A 1049 -11.42 41.95 2.03
N ASP A 1050 -11.71 43.18 1.60
CA ASP A 1050 -11.14 43.79 0.41
C ASP A 1050 -11.01 45.31 0.54
N ILE A 1051 -9.82 45.86 0.25
CA ILE A 1051 -9.56 47.30 0.28
C ILE A 1051 -10.39 48.07 -0.75
N LEU A 1052 -10.78 47.43 -1.86
CA LEU A 1052 -11.57 48.03 -2.94
C LEU A 1052 -13.09 47.98 -2.70
N ARG A 1053 -13.53 47.47 -1.54
CA ARG A 1053 -14.96 47.35 -1.18
C ARG A 1053 -15.69 48.69 -1.27
N ASP A 1054 -15.13 49.73 -0.66
CA ASP A 1054 -15.81 51.02 -0.48
C ASP A 1054 -15.97 51.77 -1.80
N GLU A 1055 -14.96 51.74 -2.67
CA GLU A 1055 -15.01 52.35 -3.99
C GLU A 1055 -15.97 51.62 -4.96
N GLY A 1056 -16.06 50.29 -4.87
CA GLY A 1056 -17.10 49.52 -5.57
C GLY A 1056 -18.52 49.95 -5.16
N PHE A 1057 -18.73 50.21 -3.87
CA PHE A 1057 -20.01 50.74 -3.37
C PHE A 1057 -20.30 52.16 -3.87
N PHE A 1058 -19.32 53.07 -3.83
CA PHE A 1058 -19.50 54.43 -4.33
C PHE A 1058 -19.90 54.45 -5.81
N TYR A 1059 -19.29 53.59 -6.63
CA TYR A 1059 -19.64 53.49 -8.04
C TYR A 1059 -21.04 52.90 -8.27
N ALA A 1060 -21.41 51.86 -7.53
CA ALA A 1060 -22.77 51.30 -7.56
C ALA A 1060 -23.83 52.36 -7.25
N LYS A 1061 -23.59 53.18 -6.22
CA LYS A 1061 -24.47 54.30 -5.87
C LYS A 1061 -24.52 55.35 -6.98
N ARG A 1062 -23.36 55.76 -7.51
CA ARG A 1062 -23.28 56.83 -8.53
C ARG A 1062 -23.93 56.42 -9.85
N LEU A 1063 -23.74 55.18 -10.30
CA LEU A 1063 -24.43 54.62 -11.46
C LEU A 1063 -25.95 54.67 -11.28
N LYS A 1064 -26.45 54.27 -10.10
CA LYS A 1064 -27.88 54.32 -9.79
C LYS A 1064 -28.43 55.75 -9.79
N GLU A 1065 -27.69 56.71 -9.24
CA GLU A 1065 -28.05 58.14 -9.26
C GLU A 1065 -28.12 58.71 -10.69
N HIS A 1066 -27.40 58.10 -11.65
CA HIS A 1066 -27.42 58.45 -13.07
C HIS A 1066 -28.38 57.57 -13.89
N ASN A 1067 -29.32 56.89 -13.23
CA ASN A 1067 -30.34 56.02 -13.84
C ASN A 1067 -29.79 54.83 -14.63
N VAL A 1068 -28.67 54.26 -14.19
CA VAL A 1068 -28.18 52.96 -14.66
C VAL A 1068 -28.73 51.87 -13.74
N ASP A 1069 -29.17 50.75 -14.31
CA ASP A 1069 -29.60 49.58 -13.53
C ASP A 1069 -28.39 48.93 -12.85
N VAL A 1070 -28.44 48.79 -11.53
CA VAL A 1070 -27.32 48.26 -10.72
C VAL A 1070 -27.78 47.12 -9.81
N PHE A 1071 -27.08 45.99 -9.92
CA PHE A 1071 -27.14 44.85 -9.02
C PHE A 1071 -25.88 44.87 -8.16
N TRP A 1072 -26.03 45.08 -6.85
CA TRP A 1072 -24.90 45.11 -5.93
C TRP A 1072 -24.89 43.86 -5.07
N TRP A 1073 -23.81 43.07 -5.17
CA TRP A 1073 -23.62 41.82 -4.45
C TRP A 1073 -22.45 41.96 -3.48
N HIS A 1074 -22.78 42.09 -2.20
CA HIS A 1074 -21.78 42.14 -1.14
C HIS A 1074 -21.58 40.76 -0.50
N LEU A 1075 -20.34 40.27 -0.49
CA LEU A 1075 -19.96 38.98 0.09
C LEU A 1075 -19.32 39.21 1.47
N GLU A 1076 -20.08 38.94 2.54
CA GLU A 1076 -19.66 39.17 3.93
C GLU A 1076 -18.43 38.33 4.36
N ASP A 1077 -18.27 37.14 3.79
CA ASP A 1077 -17.17 36.22 4.10
C ASP A 1077 -16.11 36.17 2.98
N GLY A 1078 -16.28 36.99 1.94
CA GLY A 1078 -15.43 37.03 0.75
C GLY A 1078 -14.19 37.91 0.93
N PHE A 1079 -13.20 37.69 0.07
CA PHE A 1079 -11.94 38.45 0.05
C PHE A 1079 -11.45 38.73 -1.39
N HIS A 1080 -10.47 39.63 -1.52
CA HIS A 1080 -9.92 40.02 -2.82
C HIS A 1080 -9.27 38.85 -3.57
N GLY A 1081 -9.61 38.64 -4.84
CA GLY A 1081 -9.01 37.60 -5.67
C GLY A 1081 -9.54 36.18 -5.45
N MET A 1082 -10.56 35.99 -4.60
CA MET A 1082 -11.12 34.66 -4.29
C MET A 1082 -11.59 33.87 -5.52
N PHE A 1083 -12.06 34.54 -6.58
CA PHE A 1083 -12.54 33.87 -7.80
C PHE A 1083 -11.42 33.20 -8.60
N ASN A 1084 -10.16 33.63 -8.45
CA ASN A 1084 -9.01 32.95 -9.09
C ASN A 1084 -8.73 31.58 -8.46
N MET A 1085 -9.29 31.33 -7.27
CA MET A 1085 -9.15 30.10 -6.50
C MET A 1085 -10.49 29.35 -6.40
N HIS A 1086 -11.43 29.58 -7.33
CA HIS A 1086 -12.77 29.00 -7.31
C HIS A 1086 -12.82 27.47 -7.37
N ARG A 1087 -11.75 26.81 -7.81
CA ARG A 1087 -11.65 25.34 -7.76
C ARG A 1087 -11.18 24.80 -6.41
N LEU A 1088 -10.59 25.65 -5.56
CA LEU A 1088 -10.11 25.31 -4.22
C LEU A 1088 -11.10 25.76 -3.13
N LEU A 1089 -11.80 26.87 -3.34
CA LEU A 1089 -12.63 27.53 -2.35
C LEU A 1089 -14.12 27.30 -2.65
N SER A 1090 -14.82 26.72 -1.69
CA SER A 1090 -16.21 26.34 -1.81
C SER A 1090 -17.13 27.55 -2.04
N LEU A 1091 -16.89 28.65 -1.31
CA LEU A 1091 -17.67 29.87 -1.48
C LEU A 1091 -17.46 30.46 -2.88
N ALA A 1092 -16.22 30.54 -3.36
CA ALA A 1092 -15.94 31.07 -4.69
C ALA A 1092 -16.56 30.23 -5.81
N ARG A 1093 -16.55 28.89 -5.70
CA ARG A 1093 -17.25 28.00 -6.64
C ARG A 1093 -18.76 28.27 -6.68
N ALA A 1094 -19.37 28.38 -5.50
CA ALA A 1094 -20.80 28.64 -5.38
C ALA A 1094 -21.20 30.01 -5.95
N GLN A 1095 -20.41 31.06 -5.66
CA GLN A 1095 -20.67 32.40 -6.18
C GLN A 1095 -20.40 32.49 -7.69
N LEU A 1096 -19.40 31.78 -8.22
CA LEU A 1096 -19.18 31.70 -9.67
C LEU A 1096 -20.40 31.09 -10.36
N THR A 1097 -20.90 29.96 -9.85
CA THR A 1097 -22.10 29.29 -10.37
C THR A 1097 -23.31 30.22 -10.39
N LYS A 1098 -23.52 30.96 -9.29
CA LYS A 1098 -24.61 31.94 -9.16
C LYS A 1098 -24.46 33.11 -10.12
N MET A 1099 -23.24 33.64 -10.28
CA MET A 1099 -22.93 34.70 -11.22
C MET A 1099 -23.15 34.25 -12.67
N SER A 1100 -22.66 33.06 -13.03
CA SER A 1100 -22.91 32.46 -14.34
C SER A 1100 -24.40 32.31 -14.63
N ALA A 1101 -25.18 31.85 -13.65
CA ALA A 1101 -26.63 31.74 -13.79
C ALA A 1101 -27.32 33.11 -14.00
N PHE A 1102 -26.90 34.13 -13.27
CA PHE A 1102 -27.40 35.50 -13.46
C PHE A 1102 -27.05 36.04 -14.85
N ILE A 1103 -25.81 35.85 -15.31
CA ILE A 1103 -25.37 36.28 -16.64
C ILE A 1103 -26.20 35.59 -17.73
N ARG A 1104 -26.42 34.27 -17.61
CA ARG A 1104 -27.33 33.53 -18.51
C ARG A 1104 -28.73 34.11 -18.50
N ALA A 1105 -29.26 34.48 -17.34
CA ALA A 1105 -30.61 35.01 -17.22
C ALA A 1105 -30.76 36.41 -17.86
N VAL A 1106 -29.71 37.24 -17.83
CA VAL A 1106 -29.70 38.59 -18.44
C VAL A 1106 -29.48 38.57 -19.95
N ILE A 1107 -28.63 37.67 -20.44
CA ILE A 1107 -28.17 37.62 -21.84
C ILE A 1107 -28.93 36.55 -22.66
N GLY A 1108 -29.45 35.51 -22.01
CA GLY A 1108 -30.02 34.30 -22.60
C GLY A 1108 -31.33 34.48 -23.37
N ASN A 1109 -31.78 33.38 -23.98
CA ASN A 1109 -32.84 33.37 -25.00
C ASN A 1109 -34.23 32.95 -24.49
N SER A 1110 -34.39 32.45 -23.26
CA SER A 1110 -35.66 31.86 -22.82
C SER A 1110 -36.54 32.80 -21.97
N LYS A 1111 -37.85 32.75 -22.22
CA LYS A 1111 -38.88 33.46 -21.41
C LYS A 1111 -38.84 33.07 -19.93
N THR A 1112 -38.57 31.80 -19.63
CA THR A 1112 -38.44 31.23 -18.29
C THR A 1112 -37.24 31.77 -17.52
N GLU A 1113 -36.10 31.96 -18.20
CA GLU A 1113 -34.91 32.57 -17.58
C GLU A 1113 -35.13 34.06 -17.28
N SER A 1114 -35.92 34.77 -18.08
CA SER A 1114 -36.28 36.17 -17.82
C SER A 1114 -37.18 36.33 -16.58
N GLU A 1115 -38.03 35.36 -16.26
CA GLU A 1115 -38.86 35.36 -15.03
C GLU A 1115 -38.00 35.07 -13.80
N VAL A 1116 -37.07 34.11 -13.89
CA VAL A 1116 -36.07 33.84 -12.84
C VAL A 1116 -35.15 35.04 -12.63
N ALA A 1117 -34.72 35.70 -13.72
CA ALA A 1117 -33.99 36.96 -13.66
C ALA A 1117 -34.80 37.98 -12.86
N THR A 1118 -36.08 38.18 -13.17
CA THR A 1118 -36.94 39.15 -12.48
C THR A 1118 -37.08 38.85 -10.97
N ILE A 1119 -37.19 37.58 -10.58
CA ILE A 1119 -37.26 37.14 -9.18
C ILE A 1119 -35.91 37.29 -8.45
N MET A 1120 -34.79 36.96 -9.11
CA MET A 1120 -33.46 37.17 -8.54
C MET A 1120 -33.14 38.67 -8.43
N MET A 1121 -33.45 39.44 -9.47
CA MET A 1121 -33.20 40.88 -9.56
C MET A 1121 -33.91 41.68 -8.46
N SER A 1122 -35.09 41.23 -8.00
CA SER A 1122 -35.81 41.90 -6.89
C SER A 1122 -35.13 41.74 -5.52
N ARG A 1123 -34.22 40.78 -5.33
CA ARG A 1123 -33.51 40.54 -4.05
C ARG A 1123 -32.17 41.27 -3.94
N PHE A 1124 -31.64 41.79 -5.04
CA PHE A 1124 -30.29 42.35 -5.13
C PHE A 1124 -30.26 43.83 -5.56
N THR A 1125 -31.40 44.51 -5.54
CA THR A 1125 -31.40 45.95 -5.80
C THR A 1125 -30.80 46.69 -4.60
N LEU A 1126 -29.97 47.69 -4.87
CA LEU A 1126 -29.32 48.54 -3.86
C LEU A 1126 -30.33 49.13 -2.84
N THR A 1127 -31.60 49.26 -3.21
CA THR A 1127 -32.67 49.86 -2.41
C THR A 1127 -33.08 49.00 -1.21
N ASP A 1128 -33.10 47.67 -1.35
CA ASP A 1128 -33.55 46.75 -0.28
C ASP A 1128 -32.48 46.51 0.79
N GLN A 1129 -31.20 46.59 0.42
CA GLN A 1129 -30.07 46.40 1.33
C GLN A 1129 -29.73 47.65 2.16
N LEU A 1130 -30.15 48.84 1.72
CA LEU A 1130 -29.94 50.09 2.46
C LEU A 1130 -30.92 50.28 3.65
N HIS A 1131 -31.99 49.49 3.77
CA HIS A 1131 -33.07 49.72 4.74
C HIS A 1131 -33.34 48.58 5.74
N ASN A 1132 -32.68 47.41 5.64
CA ASN A 1132 -32.95 46.25 6.51
C ASN A 1132 -31.83 45.92 7.51
N LYS A 1133 -32.23 45.62 8.75
CA LYS A 1133 -31.37 45.03 9.81
C LYS A 1133 -30.97 43.60 9.41
N SER A 1134 -29.68 43.29 9.55
CA SER A 1134 -28.99 41.98 9.44
C SER A 1134 -29.57 40.93 8.46
N PRO A 1135 -28.84 40.53 7.39
CA PRO A 1135 -29.29 39.52 6.43
C PRO A 1135 -29.60 38.11 7.00
N ARG A 1136 -29.12 37.80 8.21
CA ARG A 1136 -29.30 36.48 8.88
C ARG A 1136 -30.74 36.03 9.13
N GLN A 1137 -31.75 36.88 8.94
CA GLN A 1137 -33.16 36.49 9.12
C GLN A 1137 -33.87 36.04 7.83
N VAL A 1138 -33.23 36.15 6.66
CA VAL A 1138 -33.89 35.83 5.38
C VAL A 1138 -33.56 34.42 4.87
N GLU A 1139 -32.45 33.81 5.28
CA GLU A 1139 -32.08 32.45 4.84
C GLU A 1139 -32.89 31.32 5.49
N GLN A 1140 -33.58 31.57 6.62
CA GLN A 1140 -34.40 30.54 7.28
C GLN A 1140 -35.81 30.34 6.68
N LYS A 1141 -36.12 30.94 5.52
CA LYS A 1141 -37.39 30.74 4.79
C LYS A 1141 -37.20 30.51 3.29
N THR A 1142 -36.29 29.61 2.95
CA THR A 1142 -36.20 28.91 1.66
C THR A 1142 -35.69 27.52 1.94
#